data_AF-Q4DNK9-F1
#
_entry.id   AF-Q4DNK9-F1
#
_cell.length_a   1.000
_cell.length_b   1.000
_cell.length_c   1.000
_cell.angle_alpha   90.00
_cell.angle_beta   90.00
_cell.angle_gamma   90.00
#
_symmetry.space_group_name_H-M   'P 1'
#
loop_
_entity.id
_entity.type
_entity.pdbx_description
1 polymer ?
#
loop_
_entity_poly.entity_id
_entity_poly.type
_entity_poly.pdbx_seq_one_letter_code
_entity_poly.pdbx_strand_id
1 'polypeptide(L)'
;MGSLFKLRDHWYSSYRGEEFSHFSALTLGNADNNPDAEDKIIFGSFSGTLRVLRPTKKGAAQPDDTLIEKDFGAPILQVACRPLEPVSGGQPKNLIVILFPKRLVLARLLREGDKEKETENTDDFLSALYRFTIHYEVCLASASYNFTCGNFGRASHEMVCVQSMDGQITVVNHNTVVLQCFLPRSQFLLPGCFLYCSQRDYFLTNNSAMNLMCYSFATLVSNRIKPEVYMETNENGVSKTCGETISPSWTFLLGEDAVGIEVCRHTRGLGAEDADIVVLCHYSLFVLRLSGELRFSKRLDVESLCLTSYLVPNANACNLLIGTVNGSVNVYSDASLDWSAKMAMDAPLCLAVGEFFKTRGMIVSLSTEGTVSVNYLGTDPEEKPIQPLESKETDYVEMERELRQTLHAIKQAGGSEKSSAKENATVEGILRVEWGIPPTEVEDREAAVNVSLILSNTSPTDPVREVKIAVNVAQPIRVDILQHELKKISPNQVEHVSFRFDAQNNKDMIIPSSLEARAVVMYVCKGSLTCTVSATVRLPLTLVARPTPPVKSMNFVIQLNTNKDVAPSLFDLFPDMAYSVDITANMLSIQYVNGEDATVLASKNACRFRFQASTMEALWILAEELHRRLSAYYDFKIQFSLQDPIPLESYYNVIDTHLAVRNEMIEAKEALSRAAQMFCAVQKRLLLLFRERNPTPVGMVDVLLEESYAEIQRCADCVSVAKPRQKQAAAMLSCCSRLILMQLFIKCQETFKNPDMISLLESIFTCAIDEDADVSWEELTDATLGHILQLSKVEGDLTAAHGPVPLKVISDRLKKRISTLFDRMVDGSQIGLF
;
A
#
# COMPACT_ATOMS: atom_id res chain seq x y z
N MET A 1 -41.14 1.92 -1.87
CA MET A 1 -39.95 2.33 -2.62
C MET A 1 -40.27 3.61 -3.36
N GLY A 2 -39.52 4.66 -3.09
CA GLY A 2 -39.67 5.97 -3.72
C GLY A 2 -39.19 5.93 -5.15
N SER A 3 -39.77 6.82 -5.95
CA SER A 3 -39.50 6.98 -7.38
C SER A 3 -38.59 8.16 -7.68
N LEU A 4 -38.31 9.02 -6.70
CA LEU A 4 -37.50 10.22 -6.86
C LEU A 4 -36.17 9.93 -7.54
N PHE A 5 -35.86 10.73 -8.56
CA PHE A 5 -34.64 10.65 -9.38
C PHE A 5 -34.45 9.32 -10.14
N LYS A 6 -35.53 8.58 -10.38
CA LYS A 6 -35.52 7.40 -11.27
C LYS A 6 -36.24 7.72 -12.57
N LEU A 7 -35.68 7.28 -13.69
CA LEU A 7 -36.37 7.27 -14.97
C LEU A 7 -37.23 6.01 -14.98
N ARG A 8 -38.55 6.19 -14.88
CA ARG A 8 -39.50 5.09 -14.68
C ARG A 8 -40.09 4.63 -16.00
N ASP A 9 -40.11 3.32 -16.20
CA ASP A 9 -40.67 2.74 -17.42
C ASP A 9 -42.20 2.77 -17.36
N HIS A 10 -42.80 3.33 -18.39
CA HIS A 10 -44.24 3.22 -18.64
C HIS A 10 -44.53 2.04 -19.57
N TRP A 11 -43.74 1.91 -20.64
CA TRP A 11 -43.79 0.81 -21.59
C TRP A 11 -42.36 0.42 -21.97
N TYR A 12 -42.11 -0.87 -22.23
CA TYR A 12 -40.78 -1.33 -22.65
C TYR A 12 -40.82 -2.60 -23.50
N SER A 13 -39.83 -2.76 -24.36
CA SER A 13 -39.54 -3.97 -25.15
C SER A 13 -38.02 -4.19 -25.19
N SER A 14 -37.55 -5.44 -25.19
CA SER A 14 -36.12 -5.75 -25.17
C SER A 14 -35.72 -6.59 -26.38
N TYR A 15 -34.74 -6.10 -27.15
CA TYR A 15 -34.20 -6.71 -28.37
C TYR A 15 -32.73 -7.12 -28.15
N ARG A 16 -32.50 -7.96 -27.14
CA ARG A 16 -31.15 -8.36 -26.73
C ARG A 16 -30.41 -9.08 -27.86
N GLY A 17 -29.15 -8.71 -28.08
CA GLY A 17 -28.28 -9.29 -29.10
C GLY A 17 -28.31 -8.57 -30.45
N GLU A 18 -29.16 -7.56 -30.62
CA GLU A 18 -29.07 -6.62 -31.74
C GLU A 18 -28.17 -5.44 -31.37
N GLU A 19 -27.36 -4.99 -32.33
CA GLU A 19 -26.53 -3.80 -32.19
C GLU A 19 -27.16 -2.63 -32.95
N PHE A 20 -26.97 -1.42 -32.42
CA PHE A 20 -27.58 -0.19 -32.94
C PHE A 20 -26.52 0.88 -33.17
N SER A 21 -26.78 1.75 -34.15
CA SER A 21 -25.94 2.92 -34.40
C SER A 21 -26.04 3.95 -33.28
N HIS A 22 -24.93 4.59 -32.95
CA HIS A 22 -24.92 5.78 -32.09
C HIS A 22 -25.58 6.99 -32.77
N PHE A 23 -25.68 7.00 -34.10
CA PHE A 23 -26.25 8.10 -34.88
C PHE A 23 -27.74 7.87 -35.13
N SER A 24 -28.59 8.32 -34.19
CA SER A 24 -30.05 8.38 -34.37
C SER A 24 -30.64 7.07 -34.93
N ALA A 25 -30.28 5.93 -34.31
CA ALA A 25 -30.88 4.63 -34.61
C ALA A 25 -32.37 4.54 -34.21
N LEU A 26 -32.82 5.47 -33.37
CA LEU A 26 -34.21 5.64 -32.94
C LEU A 26 -34.70 7.05 -33.31
N THR A 27 -35.91 7.13 -33.84
CA THR A 27 -36.59 8.38 -34.19
C THR A 27 -38.08 8.26 -33.89
N LEU A 28 -38.75 9.39 -33.75
CA LEU A 28 -40.18 9.46 -33.49
C LEU A 28 -40.87 10.21 -34.63
N GLY A 29 -42.11 9.82 -34.94
CA GLY A 29 -42.96 10.61 -35.81
C GLY A 29 -44.21 9.88 -36.27
N ASN A 30 -45.09 10.61 -36.96
CA ASN A 30 -46.33 10.09 -37.52
C ASN A 30 -46.05 9.29 -38.82
N ALA A 31 -45.47 8.10 -38.65
CA ALA A 31 -44.97 7.21 -39.70
C ALA A 31 -46.03 6.80 -40.74
N ASP A 32 -47.25 6.58 -40.27
CA ASP A 32 -48.43 6.16 -41.04
C ASP A 32 -49.24 7.34 -41.57
N ASN A 33 -48.81 8.58 -41.31
CA ASN A 33 -49.52 9.82 -41.69
C ASN A 33 -50.97 9.85 -41.20
N ASN A 34 -51.24 9.25 -40.04
CA ASN A 34 -52.57 9.22 -39.45
C ASN A 34 -53.04 10.66 -39.12
N PRO A 35 -54.29 11.03 -39.43
CA PRO A 35 -54.88 12.32 -39.07
C PRO A 35 -54.73 12.72 -37.59
N ASP A 36 -54.71 11.76 -36.67
CA ASP A 36 -54.55 12.01 -35.22
C ASP A 36 -53.15 12.53 -34.86
N ALA A 37 -52.20 12.47 -35.78
CA ALA A 37 -50.82 12.92 -35.63
C ALA A 37 -50.04 12.29 -34.46
N GLU A 38 -50.47 11.12 -33.98
CA GLU A 38 -49.77 10.38 -32.91
C GLU A 38 -48.36 9.97 -33.34
N ASP A 39 -47.40 10.04 -32.41
CA ASP A 39 -46.04 9.57 -32.63
C ASP A 39 -45.97 8.04 -32.62
N LYS A 40 -45.09 7.49 -33.47
CA LYS A 40 -44.70 6.09 -33.48
C LYS A 40 -43.20 6.01 -33.24
N ILE A 41 -42.75 4.94 -32.59
CA ILE A 41 -41.34 4.68 -32.36
C ILE A 41 -40.79 3.94 -33.57
N ILE A 42 -39.80 4.52 -34.24
CA ILE A 42 -39.15 3.91 -35.40
C ILE A 42 -37.69 3.69 -35.05
N PHE A 43 -37.19 2.48 -35.20
CA PHE A 43 -35.78 2.20 -34.97
C PHE A 43 -35.28 1.07 -35.87
N GLY A 44 -33.99 1.09 -36.17
CA GLY A 44 -33.34 0.09 -37.03
C GLY A 44 -32.03 -0.40 -36.43
N SER A 45 -31.76 -1.70 -36.58
CA SER A 45 -30.54 -2.33 -36.10
C SER A 45 -29.51 -2.57 -37.20
N PHE A 46 -28.26 -2.81 -36.82
CA PHE A 46 -27.20 -3.24 -37.74
C PHE A 46 -27.43 -4.64 -38.31
N SER A 47 -28.32 -5.45 -37.71
CA SER A 47 -28.80 -6.70 -38.30
C SER A 47 -29.65 -6.47 -39.56
N GLY A 48 -30.13 -5.24 -39.78
CA GLY A 48 -30.94 -4.85 -40.94
C GLY A 48 -32.44 -4.88 -40.70
N THR A 49 -32.87 -5.04 -39.44
CA THR A 49 -34.27 -5.09 -39.06
C THR A 49 -34.76 -3.70 -38.69
N LEU A 50 -35.75 -3.19 -39.43
CA LEU A 50 -36.48 -1.97 -39.11
C LEU A 50 -37.78 -2.33 -38.37
N ARG A 51 -38.06 -1.64 -37.27
CA ARG A 51 -39.30 -1.78 -36.51
C ARG A 51 -40.02 -0.45 -36.37
N VAL A 52 -41.34 -0.48 -36.52
CA VAL A 52 -42.23 0.64 -36.21
C VAL A 52 -43.22 0.18 -35.15
N LEU A 53 -43.21 0.83 -33.99
CA LEU A 53 -44.03 0.46 -32.84
C LEU A 53 -45.01 1.59 -32.49
N ARG A 54 -46.20 1.20 -32.05
CA ARG A 54 -47.21 2.05 -31.44
C ARG A 54 -47.58 1.47 -30.08
N PRO A 55 -46.87 1.84 -29.00
CA PRO A 55 -47.20 1.43 -27.65
C PRO A 55 -48.64 1.83 -27.27
N THR A 56 -49.47 0.86 -26.88
CA THR A 56 -50.89 1.10 -26.56
C THR A 56 -51.24 0.95 -25.09
N LYS A 57 -50.55 0.07 -24.35
CA LYS A 57 -50.81 -0.22 -22.94
C LYS A 57 -49.55 -0.05 -22.08
N LYS A 58 -49.73 0.18 -20.78
CA LYS A 58 -48.62 0.23 -19.81
C LYS A 58 -48.05 -1.17 -19.58
N GLY A 59 -46.73 -1.29 -19.49
CA GLY A 59 -46.02 -2.53 -19.14
C GLY A 59 -45.14 -3.06 -20.27
N ALA A 60 -44.89 -4.38 -20.26
CA ALA A 60 -44.14 -5.04 -21.32
C ALA A 60 -44.90 -5.00 -22.65
N ALA A 61 -44.17 -4.82 -23.75
CA ALA A 61 -44.69 -4.78 -25.10
C ALA A 61 -45.59 -6.00 -25.41
N GLN A 62 -46.73 -5.71 -26.02
CA GLN A 62 -47.63 -6.72 -26.57
C GLN A 62 -47.36 -6.88 -28.07
N PRO A 63 -47.68 -8.04 -28.67
CA PRO A 63 -47.52 -8.25 -30.11
C PRO A 63 -48.17 -7.14 -30.96
N ASP A 64 -49.35 -6.67 -30.53
CA ASP A 64 -50.12 -5.62 -31.21
C ASP A 64 -49.46 -4.24 -31.19
N ASP A 65 -48.48 -4.01 -30.30
CA ASP A 65 -47.73 -2.75 -30.29
C ASP A 65 -46.78 -2.64 -31.50
N THR A 66 -46.50 -3.75 -32.20
CA THR A 66 -45.63 -3.76 -33.39
C THR A 66 -46.45 -3.57 -34.66
N LEU A 67 -46.32 -2.42 -35.32
CA LEU A 67 -47.01 -2.14 -36.58
C LEU A 67 -46.37 -2.87 -37.76
N ILE A 68 -45.03 -2.84 -37.81
CA ILE A 68 -44.27 -3.57 -38.82
C ILE A 68 -42.87 -3.90 -38.31
N GLU A 69 -42.41 -5.09 -38.70
CA GLU A 69 -41.02 -5.52 -38.58
C GLU A 69 -40.56 -5.95 -39.98
N LYS A 70 -39.56 -5.26 -40.52
CA LYS A 70 -39.05 -5.49 -41.87
C LYS A 70 -37.55 -5.67 -41.86
N ASP A 71 -37.12 -6.87 -42.24
CA ASP A 71 -35.72 -7.15 -42.51
C ASP A 71 -35.34 -6.70 -43.94
N PHE A 72 -34.25 -5.94 -44.03
CA PHE A 72 -33.63 -5.48 -45.27
C PHE A 72 -32.36 -6.25 -45.63
N GLY A 73 -31.85 -7.12 -44.76
CA GLY A 73 -30.63 -7.91 -44.98
C GLY A 73 -29.35 -7.07 -45.10
N ALA A 74 -29.38 -5.80 -44.67
CA ALA A 74 -28.24 -4.89 -44.71
C ALA A 74 -28.27 -3.95 -43.50
N PRO A 75 -27.13 -3.58 -42.90
CA PRO A 75 -27.10 -2.74 -41.70
C PRO A 75 -27.81 -1.40 -41.88
N ILE A 76 -28.70 -1.05 -40.95
CA ILE A 76 -29.34 0.27 -40.91
C ILE A 76 -28.45 1.20 -40.09
N LEU A 77 -27.94 2.26 -40.72
CA LEU A 77 -27.00 3.20 -40.10
C LEU A 77 -27.70 4.33 -39.33
N GLN A 78 -28.82 4.81 -39.86
CA GLN A 78 -29.60 5.90 -39.28
C GLN A 78 -31.02 5.87 -39.84
N VAL A 79 -32.00 6.29 -39.03
CA VAL A 79 -33.40 6.42 -39.44
C VAL A 79 -33.95 7.82 -39.10
N ALA A 80 -34.88 8.31 -39.90
CA ALA A 80 -35.64 9.54 -39.61
C ALA A 80 -37.07 9.44 -40.14
N CYS A 81 -38.01 10.14 -39.51
CA CYS A 81 -39.37 10.34 -40.02
C CYS A 81 -39.60 11.83 -40.27
N ARG A 82 -39.72 12.24 -41.54
CA ARG A 82 -39.71 13.67 -41.91
C ARG A 82 -40.72 13.99 -43.03
N PRO A 83 -41.25 15.22 -43.08
CA PRO A 83 -42.21 15.68 -44.08
C PRO A 83 -41.54 15.94 -45.45
N LEU A 84 -41.05 14.87 -46.08
CA LEU A 84 -40.24 14.93 -47.29
C LEU A 84 -41.07 14.99 -48.58
N GLU A 85 -42.32 14.53 -48.55
CA GLU A 85 -43.17 14.51 -49.74
C GLU A 85 -44.04 15.76 -49.80
N PRO A 86 -43.78 16.70 -50.73
CA PRO A 86 -44.64 17.85 -50.94
C PRO A 86 -45.97 17.39 -51.57
N VAL A 87 -47.08 17.75 -50.93
CA VAL A 87 -48.43 17.55 -51.49
C VAL A 87 -48.98 18.91 -51.92
N SER A 88 -49.25 19.09 -53.21
CA SER A 88 -49.81 20.34 -53.74
C SER A 88 -51.12 20.70 -53.02
N GLY A 89 -51.11 21.80 -52.25
CA GLY A 89 -52.27 22.29 -51.50
C GLY A 89 -52.59 21.54 -50.20
N GLY A 90 -51.74 20.62 -49.76
CA GLY A 90 -51.90 19.86 -48.53
C GLY A 90 -50.71 20.00 -47.58
N GLN A 91 -50.85 19.44 -46.37
CA GLN A 91 -49.69 19.24 -45.50
C GLN A 91 -48.73 18.22 -46.13
N PRO A 92 -47.41 18.46 -46.07
CA PRO A 92 -46.43 17.50 -46.57
C PRO A 92 -46.58 16.18 -45.83
N LYS A 93 -46.41 15.07 -46.55
CA LYS A 93 -46.51 13.74 -45.96
C LYS A 93 -45.14 13.29 -45.45
N ASN A 94 -45.16 12.62 -44.31
CA ASN A 94 -44.00 12.01 -43.71
C ASN A 94 -43.57 10.77 -44.50
N LEU A 95 -42.27 10.69 -44.76
CA LEU A 95 -41.60 9.48 -45.23
C LEU A 95 -40.59 9.03 -44.19
N ILE A 96 -40.39 7.72 -44.12
CA ILE A 96 -39.33 7.09 -43.31
C ILE A 96 -38.07 7.04 -44.17
N VAL A 97 -37.03 7.73 -43.72
CA VAL A 97 -35.69 7.70 -44.32
C VAL A 97 -34.89 6.60 -43.66
N ILE A 98 -34.28 5.74 -44.46
CA ILE A 98 -33.41 4.66 -43.98
C ILE A 98 -32.09 4.76 -44.73
N LEU A 99 -31.02 4.98 -43.98
CA LEU A 99 -29.66 5.00 -44.52
C LEU A 99 -29.01 3.63 -44.35
N PHE A 100 -28.51 3.09 -45.46
CA PHE A 100 -27.65 1.90 -45.50
C PHE A 100 -26.25 2.31 -45.97
N PRO A 101 -25.23 1.44 -45.86
CA PRO A 101 -23.88 1.77 -46.28
C PRO A 101 -23.74 2.28 -47.72
N LYS A 102 -24.54 1.81 -48.69
CA LYS A 102 -24.42 2.22 -50.11
C LYS A 102 -25.74 2.66 -50.75
N ARG A 103 -26.79 2.86 -49.97
CA ARG A 103 -28.08 3.29 -50.50
C ARG A 103 -28.89 4.05 -49.46
N LEU A 104 -29.73 4.95 -49.95
CA LEU A 104 -30.73 5.67 -49.18
C LEU A 104 -32.12 5.22 -49.64
N VAL A 105 -32.99 4.87 -48.70
CA VAL A 105 -34.37 4.46 -48.97
C VAL A 105 -35.33 5.44 -48.33
N LEU A 106 -36.28 5.94 -49.11
CA LEU A 106 -37.43 6.69 -48.64
C LEU A 106 -38.67 5.80 -48.75
N ALA A 107 -39.27 5.48 -47.62
CA ALA A 107 -40.38 4.54 -47.55
C ALA A 107 -41.62 5.14 -46.90
N ARG A 108 -42.76 4.53 -47.17
CA ARG A 108 -44.06 4.87 -46.60
C ARG A 108 -44.63 3.67 -45.87
N LEU A 109 -45.21 3.93 -44.70
CA LEU A 109 -46.06 2.99 -44.00
C LEU A 109 -47.53 3.30 -44.35
N LEU A 110 -48.24 2.33 -44.91
CA LEU A 110 -49.65 2.45 -45.29
C LEU A 110 -50.49 1.53 -44.41
N ARG A 111 -51.61 2.03 -43.88
CA ARG A 111 -52.61 1.20 -43.19
C ARG A 111 -53.61 0.67 -44.21
N GLU A 112 -53.70 -0.65 -44.38
CA GLU A 112 -54.74 -1.27 -45.20
C GLU A 112 -56.05 -1.33 -44.38
N GLY A 113 -57.05 -0.54 -44.77
CA GLY A 113 -58.35 -0.49 -44.07
C GLY A 113 -59.20 0.76 -44.33
N ASP A 114 -58.61 1.88 -44.75
CA ASP A 114 -59.32 3.17 -44.93
C ASP A 114 -60.16 3.29 -46.22
N LYS A 115 -60.73 2.18 -46.71
CA LYS A 115 -61.74 2.21 -47.77
C LYS A 115 -63.10 1.84 -47.21
N GLU A 116 -63.85 2.89 -46.86
CA GLU A 116 -65.32 2.98 -46.82
C GLU A 116 -66.08 1.70 -46.47
N LYS A 117 -66.35 1.46 -45.18
CA LYS A 117 -67.52 0.68 -44.76
C LYS A 117 -68.18 1.31 -43.53
N GLU A 118 -69.27 2.02 -43.81
CA GLU A 118 -70.36 2.24 -42.87
C GLU A 118 -70.91 0.88 -42.44
N THR A 119 -70.61 0.42 -41.22
CA THR A 119 -71.54 -0.37 -40.43
C THR A 119 -71.04 -0.42 -39.00
N GLU A 120 -71.86 0.13 -38.11
CA GLU A 120 -71.78 -0.02 -36.66
C GLU A 120 -71.72 -1.51 -36.31
N ASN A 121 -70.59 -1.97 -35.75
CA ASN A 121 -70.55 -2.97 -34.69
C ASN A 121 -69.18 -2.95 -34.02
N THR A 122 -69.24 -2.80 -32.71
CA THR A 122 -68.14 -2.83 -31.74
C THR A 122 -67.32 -4.11 -31.84
N ASP A 123 -66.02 -3.98 -32.17
CA ASP A 123 -64.85 -4.84 -31.84
C ASP A 123 -63.74 -4.86 -32.92
N ASP A 124 -63.65 -3.84 -33.79
CA ASP A 124 -62.76 -3.87 -34.97
C ASP A 124 -61.30 -3.42 -34.73
N PHE A 125 -60.76 -3.58 -33.52
CA PHE A 125 -59.35 -3.26 -33.24
C PHE A 125 -58.36 -4.37 -33.66
N LEU A 126 -58.84 -5.55 -34.06
CA LEU A 126 -58.03 -6.78 -34.12
C LEU A 126 -57.43 -7.16 -35.48
N SER A 127 -57.47 -6.33 -36.53
CA SER A 127 -56.74 -6.66 -37.77
C SER A 127 -56.39 -5.48 -38.69
N ALA A 128 -55.82 -4.40 -38.17
CA ALA A 128 -55.24 -3.38 -39.04
C ALA A 128 -53.91 -3.91 -39.63
N LEU A 129 -53.92 -4.29 -40.91
CA LEU A 129 -52.72 -4.70 -41.63
C LEU A 129 -51.95 -3.46 -42.08
N TYR A 130 -50.66 -3.39 -41.76
CA TYR A 130 -49.79 -2.33 -42.27
C TYR A 130 -48.91 -2.85 -43.39
N ARG A 131 -48.77 -2.06 -44.44
CA ARG A 131 -47.92 -2.33 -45.59
C ARG A 131 -46.79 -1.31 -45.65
N PHE A 132 -45.55 -1.81 -45.68
CA PHE A 132 -44.37 -0.99 -45.87
C PHE A 132 -43.97 -0.96 -47.36
N THR A 133 -43.97 0.22 -47.98
CA THR A 133 -43.63 0.40 -49.39
C THR A 133 -42.44 1.32 -49.56
N ILE A 134 -41.41 0.86 -50.28
CA ILE A 134 -40.30 1.72 -50.72
C ILE A 134 -40.84 2.65 -51.81
N HIS A 135 -40.73 3.96 -51.59
CA HIS A 135 -41.25 4.97 -52.49
C HIS A 135 -40.13 5.54 -53.39
N TYR A 136 -38.95 5.77 -52.83
CA TYR A 136 -37.75 6.12 -53.57
C TYR A 136 -36.53 5.38 -53.03
N GLU A 137 -35.59 5.06 -53.91
CA GLU A 137 -34.31 4.45 -53.57
C GLU A 137 -33.20 5.14 -54.39
N VAL A 138 -32.09 5.46 -53.73
CA VAL A 138 -30.93 6.10 -54.35
C VAL A 138 -29.68 5.32 -53.99
N CYS A 139 -28.95 4.85 -55.01
CA CYS A 139 -27.64 4.25 -54.83
C CYS A 139 -26.58 5.34 -54.59
N LEU A 140 -25.79 5.19 -53.54
CA LEU A 140 -24.74 6.12 -53.16
C LEU A 140 -23.38 5.58 -53.62
N ALA A 141 -22.56 6.46 -54.20
CA ALA A 141 -21.26 6.07 -54.77
C ALA A 141 -20.26 5.63 -53.70
N SER A 142 -20.22 6.36 -52.58
CA SER A 142 -19.34 6.11 -51.43
C SER A 142 -20.10 5.49 -50.26
N ALA A 143 -19.37 4.83 -49.37
CA ALA A 143 -19.94 4.27 -48.16
C ALA A 143 -20.44 5.40 -47.25
N SER A 144 -21.69 5.35 -46.81
CA SER A 144 -22.34 6.38 -45.99
C SER A 144 -22.00 6.25 -44.51
N TYR A 145 -22.01 7.36 -43.78
CA TYR A 145 -21.83 7.40 -42.33
C TYR A 145 -23.12 7.83 -41.62
N ASN A 146 -23.62 9.02 -41.94
CA ASN A 146 -24.85 9.59 -41.37
C ASN A 146 -25.53 10.53 -42.39
N PHE A 147 -26.67 11.10 -42.01
CA PHE A 147 -27.38 12.10 -42.79
C PHE A 147 -28.08 13.13 -41.92
N THR A 148 -28.46 14.26 -42.53
CA THR A 148 -29.39 15.25 -41.97
C THR A 148 -30.50 15.55 -42.96
N CYS A 149 -31.66 16.00 -42.47
CA CYS A 149 -32.77 16.47 -43.31
C CYS A 149 -32.95 17.99 -43.15
N GLY A 150 -33.50 18.65 -44.17
CA GLY A 150 -33.87 20.06 -44.08
C GLY A 150 -34.16 20.72 -45.41
N ASN A 151 -34.65 21.95 -45.35
CA ASN A 151 -34.93 22.80 -46.51
C ASN A 151 -33.66 23.47 -47.05
N PHE A 152 -32.68 22.68 -47.51
CA PHE A 152 -31.38 23.21 -47.95
C PHE A 152 -31.55 24.23 -49.08
N GLY A 153 -30.85 25.37 -49.00
CA GLY A 153 -31.03 26.44 -49.97
C GLY A 153 -32.38 27.14 -49.88
N ARG A 154 -33.09 26.99 -48.74
CA ARG A 154 -34.46 27.47 -48.52
C ARG A 154 -35.46 26.87 -49.53
N ALA A 155 -35.26 25.60 -49.88
CA ALA A 155 -36.18 24.87 -50.75
C ALA A 155 -37.59 24.77 -50.13
N SER A 156 -38.60 24.60 -50.99
CA SER A 156 -40.01 24.51 -50.56
C SER A 156 -40.35 23.25 -49.76
N HIS A 157 -39.48 22.24 -49.80
CA HIS A 157 -39.63 20.95 -49.14
C HIS A 157 -38.30 20.50 -48.58
N GLU A 158 -38.34 19.56 -47.64
CA GLU A 158 -37.14 18.97 -47.08
C GLU A 158 -36.46 18.04 -48.10
N MET A 159 -35.14 18.01 -48.04
CA MET A 159 -34.28 17.08 -48.76
C MET A 159 -33.41 16.34 -47.75
N VAL A 160 -32.71 15.29 -48.21
CA VAL A 160 -31.79 14.51 -47.38
C VAL A 160 -30.35 14.80 -47.80
N CYS A 161 -29.47 15.09 -46.86
CA CYS A 161 -28.04 15.29 -47.12
C CYS A 161 -27.24 14.20 -46.40
N VAL A 162 -26.56 13.36 -47.16
CA VAL A 162 -25.78 12.23 -46.65
C VAL A 162 -24.30 12.60 -46.59
N GLN A 163 -23.65 12.29 -45.46
CA GLN A 163 -22.20 12.34 -45.32
C GLN A 163 -21.63 10.93 -45.49
N SER A 164 -20.65 10.79 -46.37
CA SER A 164 -19.92 9.55 -46.62
C SER A 164 -18.69 9.42 -45.72
N MET A 165 -18.22 8.19 -45.53
CA MET A 165 -17.02 7.82 -44.77
C MET A 165 -15.73 8.48 -45.30
N ASP A 166 -15.71 8.87 -46.57
CA ASP A 166 -14.59 9.53 -47.26
C ASP A 166 -14.75 11.06 -47.34
N GLY A 167 -15.75 11.62 -46.65
CA GLY A 167 -15.97 13.07 -46.58
C GLY A 167 -16.75 13.64 -47.74
N GLN A 168 -17.36 12.79 -48.59
CA GLN A 168 -18.32 13.25 -49.58
C GLN A 168 -19.63 13.68 -48.91
N ILE A 169 -20.16 14.83 -49.30
CA ILE A 169 -21.50 15.30 -48.94
C ILE A 169 -22.39 15.17 -50.17
N THR A 170 -23.50 14.44 -50.05
CA THR A 170 -24.45 14.17 -51.14
C THR A 170 -25.85 14.63 -50.76
N VAL A 171 -26.39 15.63 -51.46
CA VAL A 171 -27.79 16.06 -51.28
C VAL A 171 -28.68 15.31 -52.25
N VAL A 172 -29.68 14.64 -51.71
CA VAL A 172 -30.68 13.84 -52.41
C VAL A 172 -32.04 14.50 -52.28
N ASN A 173 -32.66 14.75 -53.43
CA ASN A 173 -34.05 15.16 -53.54
C ASN A 173 -34.85 14.00 -54.14
N HIS A 174 -35.62 13.31 -53.29
CA HIS A 174 -36.37 12.10 -53.63
C HIS A 174 -35.49 10.99 -54.24
N ASN A 175 -35.56 10.77 -55.56
CA ASN A 175 -34.75 9.80 -56.30
C ASN A 175 -33.59 10.44 -57.09
N THR A 176 -33.34 11.74 -56.90
CA THR A 176 -32.32 12.48 -57.66
C THR A 176 -31.23 13.03 -56.76
N VAL A 177 -29.98 12.88 -57.17
CA VAL A 177 -28.84 13.51 -56.50
C VAL A 177 -28.67 14.93 -57.05
N VAL A 178 -28.89 15.94 -56.21
CA VAL A 178 -28.88 17.35 -56.60
C VAL A 178 -27.49 17.97 -56.46
N LEU A 179 -26.75 17.58 -55.42
CA LEU A 179 -25.41 18.08 -55.11
C LEU A 179 -24.52 16.95 -54.64
N GLN A 180 -23.26 16.97 -55.08
CA GLN A 180 -22.18 16.18 -54.50
C GLN A 180 -20.95 17.07 -54.39
N CYS A 181 -20.28 17.07 -53.25
CA CYS A 181 -19.00 17.75 -53.03
C CYS A 181 -18.16 16.97 -52.01
N PHE A 182 -16.84 17.15 -52.01
CA PHE A 182 -15.95 16.57 -50.99
C PHE A 182 -15.52 17.65 -50.00
N LEU A 183 -15.49 17.30 -48.71
CA LEU A 183 -14.77 18.09 -47.72
C LEU A 183 -13.26 18.09 -48.04
N PRO A 184 -12.52 19.18 -47.72
CA PRO A 184 -11.09 19.25 -48.02
C PRO A 184 -10.31 18.15 -47.32
N ARG A 185 -9.40 17.47 -48.05
CA ARG A 185 -8.54 16.41 -47.48
C ARG A 185 -7.65 16.89 -46.34
N SER A 186 -7.31 18.18 -46.30
CA SER A 186 -6.56 18.80 -45.19
C SER A 186 -7.38 18.90 -43.90
N GLN A 187 -8.71 18.78 -43.98
CA GLN A 187 -9.66 18.92 -42.86
C GLN A 187 -10.46 17.65 -42.59
N PHE A 188 -10.25 16.58 -43.36
CA PHE A 188 -11.03 15.35 -43.26
C PHE A 188 -10.12 14.13 -43.14
N LEU A 189 -10.37 13.29 -42.14
CA LEU A 189 -9.74 11.98 -41.96
C LEU A 189 -10.79 10.93 -41.58
N LEU A 190 -11.66 11.28 -40.62
CA LEU A 190 -12.80 10.49 -40.18
C LEU A 190 -14.06 11.37 -40.23
N PRO A 191 -15.23 10.82 -40.56
CA PRO A 191 -16.49 11.54 -40.48
C PRO A 191 -16.87 11.77 -39.01
N GLY A 192 -17.66 12.82 -38.77
CA GLY A 192 -18.13 13.21 -37.44
C GLY A 192 -19.64 13.38 -37.39
N CYS A 193 -20.14 14.03 -36.35
CA CYS A 193 -21.52 14.48 -36.30
C CYS A 193 -21.84 15.38 -37.49
N PHE A 194 -23.09 15.34 -37.95
CA PHE A 194 -23.53 16.12 -39.11
C PHE A 194 -24.96 16.62 -38.89
N LEU A 195 -25.16 17.94 -38.94
CA LEU A 195 -26.45 18.57 -38.73
C LEU A 195 -26.64 19.79 -39.63
N TYR A 196 -27.87 20.03 -40.05
CA TYR A 196 -28.27 21.23 -40.77
C TYR A 196 -28.95 22.26 -39.86
N CYS A 197 -28.55 23.53 -39.96
CA CYS A 197 -29.14 24.68 -39.31
C CYS A 197 -29.98 25.48 -40.33
N SER A 198 -31.31 25.44 -40.18
CA SER A 198 -32.25 26.07 -41.11
C SER A 198 -32.26 27.60 -41.05
N GLN A 199 -31.97 28.20 -39.89
CA GLN A 199 -32.00 29.65 -39.68
C GLN A 199 -30.99 30.38 -40.58
N ARG A 200 -29.80 29.79 -40.81
CA ARG A 200 -28.70 30.40 -41.57
C ARG A 200 -28.29 29.59 -42.81
N ASP A 201 -28.95 28.48 -43.09
CA ASP A 201 -28.64 27.58 -44.20
C ASP A 201 -27.20 27.03 -44.10
N TYR A 202 -26.85 26.56 -42.89
CA TYR A 202 -25.52 26.06 -42.55
C TYR A 202 -25.52 24.55 -42.33
N PHE A 203 -24.45 23.91 -42.77
CA PHE A 203 -24.10 22.54 -42.42
C PHE A 203 -23.00 22.58 -41.37
N LEU A 204 -23.23 21.86 -40.27
CA LEU A 204 -22.31 21.75 -39.15
C LEU A 204 -21.76 20.34 -39.13
N THR A 205 -20.43 20.22 -39.03
CA THR A 205 -19.75 18.94 -38.85
C THR A 205 -18.49 19.11 -38.02
N ASN A 206 -17.94 18.03 -37.48
CA ASN A 206 -16.64 18.06 -36.81
C ASN A 206 -15.61 17.19 -37.56
N ASN A 207 -14.34 17.56 -37.46
CA ASN A 207 -13.24 16.76 -37.97
C ASN A 207 -12.49 16.01 -36.85
N SER A 208 -11.58 15.14 -37.25
CA SER A 208 -10.70 14.38 -36.35
C SER A 208 -9.66 15.23 -35.61
N ALA A 209 -9.54 16.53 -35.92
CA ALA A 209 -8.74 17.49 -35.17
C ALA A 209 -9.58 18.21 -34.09
N MET A 210 -10.76 17.67 -33.77
CA MET A 210 -11.69 18.17 -32.74
C MET A 210 -12.16 19.60 -33.02
N ASN A 211 -12.24 20.00 -34.29
CA ASN A 211 -12.80 21.28 -34.69
C ASN A 211 -14.22 21.09 -35.20
N LEU A 212 -15.18 21.83 -34.63
CA LEU A 212 -16.46 22.07 -35.24
C LEU A 212 -16.27 23.03 -36.43
N MET A 213 -16.83 22.67 -37.58
CA MET A 213 -16.72 23.38 -38.84
C MET A 213 -18.12 23.70 -39.36
N CYS A 214 -18.30 24.93 -39.83
CA CYS A 214 -19.54 25.39 -40.43
C CYS A 214 -19.35 25.66 -41.92
N TYR A 215 -20.20 25.09 -42.78
CA TYR A 215 -20.23 25.35 -44.21
C TYR A 215 -21.60 25.89 -44.61
N SER A 216 -21.64 27.03 -45.30
CA SER A 216 -22.90 27.49 -45.89
C SER A 216 -23.31 26.61 -47.08
N PHE A 217 -24.61 26.39 -47.27
CA PHE A 217 -25.09 25.64 -48.43
C PHE A 217 -24.61 26.25 -49.74
N ALA A 218 -24.56 27.58 -49.84
CA ALA A 218 -24.03 28.29 -51.01
C ALA A 218 -22.57 27.90 -51.32
N THR A 219 -21.72 27.75 -50.29
CA THR A 219 -20.32 27.31 -50.44
C THR A 219 -20.21 25.86 -50.90
N LEU A 220 -21.12 24.98 -50.46
CA LEU A 220 -21.17 23.59 -50.91
C LEU A 220 -21.60 23.51 -52.39
N VAL A 221 -22.64 24.27 -52.77
CA VAL A 221 -23.15 24.33 -54.15
C VAL A 221 -22.09 24.85 -55.12
N SER A 222 -21.32 25.87 -54.74
CA SER A 222 -20.26 26.42 -55.61
C SER A 222 -19.12 25.43 -55.89
N ASN A 223 -18.96 24.41 -55.05
CA ASN A 223 -17.91 23.39 -55.15
C ASN A 223 -18.47 22.01 -55.52
N ARG A 224 -19.60 21.97 -56.25
CA ARG A 224 -20.18 20.74 -56.78
C ARG A 224 -19.19 19.99 -57.69
N ILE A 225 -19.12 18.67 -57.53
CA ILE A 225 -18.45 17.75 -58.47
C ILE A 225 -19.13 17.90 -59.84
N LYS A 226 -18.40 18.44 -60.81
CA LYS A 226 -18.87 18.51 -62.21
C LYS A 226 -18.80 17.10 -62.80
N PRO A 227 -19.90 16.57 -63.37
CA PRO A 227 -19.94 15.18 -63.87
C PRO A 227 -18.96 14.86 -65.02
N GLU A 228 -18.33 15.85 -65.66
CA GLU A 228 -17.54 15.65 -66.89
C GLU A 228 -16.38 16.65 -66.97
N VAL A 229 -15.15 16.22 -66.66
CA VAL A 229 -13.92 16.79 -67.26
C VAL A 229 -12.96 15.64 -67.47
N TYR A 230 -12.69 15.36 -68.74
CA TYR A 230 -11.62 14.49 -69.21
C TYR A 230 -10.32 14.82 -68.48
N MET A 231 -9.53 13.79 -68.12
CA MET A 231 -8.15 13.93 -67.66
C MET A 231 -7.37 14.76 -68.70
N GLU A 232 -7.29 16.07 -68.52
CA GLU A 232 -6.24 16.86 -69.15
C GLU A 232 -4.95 16.54 -68.39
N THR A 233 -4.25 15.53 -68.91
CA THR A 233 -2.85 15.31 -68.60
C THR A 233 -2.05 16.50 -69.09
N ASN A 234 -1.84 17.49 -68.22
CA ASN A 234 -0.73 18.40 -68.39
C ASN A 234 0.58 17.61 -68.22
N GLU A 235 1.58 17.92 -69.06
CA GLU A 235 2.87 17.24 -69.20
C GLU A 235 3.76 17.22 -67.92
N ASN A 236 3.22 17.55 -66.75
CA ASN A 236 3.92 17.56 -65.46
C ASN A 236 3.33 16.61 -64.39
N GLY A 237 2.44 15.68 -64.73
CA GLY A 237 2.13 14.53 -63.87
C GLY A 237 1.42 14.81 -62.51
N VAL A 238 0.99 16.05 -62.25
CA VAL A 238 0.24 16.39 -61.03
C VAL A 238 -1.25 16.54 -61.35
N SER A 239 -2.01 15.51 -61.02
CA SER A 239 -3.47 15.53 -61.05
C SER A 239 -4.02 16.46 -59.97
N LYS A 240 -4.51 17.65 -60.36
CA LYS A 240 -5.31 18.51 -59.47
C LYS A 240 -6.67 17.86 -59.24
N THR A 241 -6.79 17.09 -58.16
CA THR A 241 -8.08 16.57 -57.72
C THR A 241 -8.96 17.73 -57.24
N CYS A 242 -10.12 17.88 -57.89
CA CYS A 242 -11.15 18.88 -57.59
C CYS A 242 -11.65 18.69 -56.14
N GLY A 243 -11.28 19.59 -55.21
CA GLY A 243 -11.68 19.51 -53.79
C GLY A 243 -10.93 20.43 -52.80
N GLU A 244 -9.79 21.03 -53.19
CA GLU A 244 -8.95 21.82 -52.26
C GLU A 244 -9.46 23.25 -51.94
N THR A 245 -10.60 23.68 -52.47
CA THR A 245 -11.03 25.10 -52.40
C THR A 245 -12.11 25.42 -51.38
N ILE A 246 -12.75 24.43 -50.73
CA ILE A 246 -13.80 24.71 -49.75
C ILE A 246 -13.16 25.15 -48.43
N SER A 247 -13.45 26.36 -47.96
CA SER A 247 -13.13 26.79 -46.60
C SER A 247 -14.40 26.84 -45.75
N PRO A 248 -14.34 26.44 -44.47
CA PRO A 248 -15.44 26.63 -43.54
C PRO A 248 -15.66 28.13 -43.30
N SER A 249 -16.92 28.54 -43.11
CA SER A 249 -17.30 29.92 -42.77
C SER A 249 -16.69 30.34 -41.43
N TRP A 250 -16.60 29.41 -40.48
CA TRP A 250 -15.88 29.55 -39.22
C TRP A 250 -15.56 28.15 -38.66
N THR A 251 -14.61 28.09 -37.73
CA THR A 251 -14.26 26.88 -36.99
C THR A 251 -14.21 27.15 -35.49
N PHE A 252 -14.49 26.14 -34.67
CA PHE A 252 -14.40 26.22 -33.21
C PHE A 252 -13.72 24.96 -32.66
N LEU A 253 -12.66 25.12 -31.86
CA LEU A 253 -11.92 24.01 -31.27
C LEU A 253 -12.67 23.49 -30.02
N LEU A 254 -13.12 22.24 -30.08
CA LEU A 254 -13.83 21.57 -28.98
C LEU A 254 -12.87 20.99 -27.94
N GLY A 255 -11.69 20.51 -28.37
CA GLY A 255 -10.72 19.81 -27.52
C GLY A 255 -11.09 18.36 -27.19
N GLU A 256 -12.27 17.92 -27.63
CA GLU A 256 -12.80 16.55 -27.52
C GLU A 256 -13.63 16.23 -28.77
N ASP A 257 -13.87 14.95 -29.05
CA ASP A 257 -14.76 14.54 -30.12
C ASP A 257 -16.22 14.87 -29.79
N ALA A 258 -16.98 15.28 -30.81
CA ALA A 258 -18.40 15.58 -30.66
C ALA A 258 -19.22 14.27 -30.71
N VAL A 259 -20.02 14.07 -29.66
CA VAL A 259 -20.98 12.97 -29.51
C VAL A 259 -22.31 13.33 -30.19
N GLY A 260 -22.73 14.59 -30.11
CA GLY A 260 -23.96 15.06 -30.72
C GLY A 260 -23.98 16.56 -30.97
N ILE A 261 -24.69 16.99 -32.01
CA ILE A 261 -24.90 18.39 -32.36
C ILE A 261 -26.41 18.60 -32.46
N GLU A 262 -26.92 19.66 -31.82
CA GLU A 262 -28.31 20.08 -31.89
C GLU A 262 -28.37 21.59 -32.17
N VAL A 263 -29.37 22.02 -32.94
CA VAL A 263 -29.63 23.44 -33.20
C VAL A 263 -31.01 23.76 -32.67
N CYS A 264 -31.06 24.47 -31.55
CA CYS A 264 -32.31 24.78 -30.87
C CYS A 264 -32.25 26.12 -30.13
N ARG A 265 -33.40 26.64 -29.71
CA ARG A 265 -33.49 27.87 -28.90
C ARG A 265 -33.28 27.52 -27.42
N HIS A 266 -32.07 27.12 -27.06
CA HIS A 266 -31.77 26.65 -25.70
C HIS A 266 -31.72 27.80 -24.68
N THR A 267 -30.91 28.82 -24.97
CA THR A 267 -30.77 30.01 -24.12
C THR A 267 -32.09 30.75 -24.01
N ARG A 268 -32.47 31.14 -22.79
CA ARG A 268 -33.73 31.84 -22.56
C ARG A 268 -33.69 33.26 -23.15
N GLY A 269 -34.80 33.68 -23.76
CA GLY A 269 -34.95 35.04 -24.29
C GLY A 269 -34.34 35.30 -25.67
N LEU A 270 -33.94 34.25 -26.41
CA LEU A 270 -33.49 34.41 -27.80
C LEU A 270 -34.60 34.94 -28.72
N GLY A 271 -34.21 35.72 -29.73
CA GLY A 271 -35.12 36.14 -30.80
C GLY A 271 -35.71 34.96 -31.58
N ALA A 272 -36.74 35.21 -32.39
CA ALA A 272 -37.37 34.17 -33.22
C ALA A 272 -36.43 33.62 -34.29
N GLU A 273 -35.54 34.46 -34.82
CA GLU A 273 -34.57 34.12 -35.87
C GLU A 273 -33.22 33.63 -35.31
N ASP A 274 -33.04 33.67 -33.99
CA ASP A 274 -31.82 33.21 -33.33
C ASP A 274 -31.99 31.78 -32.81
N ALA A 275 -30.88 31.05 -32.80
CA ALA A 275 -30.78 29.73 -32.19
C ALA A 275 -29.37 29.55 -31.64
N ASP A 276 -29.21 28.55 -30.79
CA ASP A 276 -27.90 28.11 -30.34
C ASP A 276 -27.52 26.82 -31.05
N ILE A 277 -26.22 26.68 -31.32
CA ILE A 277 -25.58 25.44 -31.73
C ILE A 277 -25.07 24.78 -30.44
N VAL A 278 -25.74 23.72 -30.03
CA VAL A 278 -25.40 22.93 -28.86
C VAL A 278 -24.56 21.76 -29.32
N VAL A 279 -23.34 21.65 -28.79
CA VAL A 279 -22.42 20.55 -29.09
C VAL A 279 -22.12 19.81 -27.79
N LEU A 280 -22.48 18.54 -27.77
CA LEU A 280 -22.13 17.61 -26.71
C LEU A 280 -20.85 16.87 -27.11
N CYS A 281 -19.81 17.01 -26.31
CA CYS A 281 -18.64 16.15 -26.29
C CYS A 281 -18.75 15.14 -25.14
N HIS A 282 -17.75 14.27 -25.01
CA HIS A 282 -17.74 13.26 -23.95
C HIS A 282 -17.84 13.90 -22.54
N TYR A 283 -17.07 14.95 -22.25
CA TYR A 283 -17.02 15.59 -20.93
C TYR A 283 -17.28 17.10 -20.98
N SER A 284 -17.68 17.63 -22.12
CA SER A 284 -17.91 19.06 -22.31
C SER A 284 -19.19 19.32 -23.10
N LEU A 285 -19.99 20.28 -22.64
CA LEU A 285 -21.13 20.83 -23.36
C LEU A 285 -20.77 22.25 -23.81
N PHE A 286 -20.80 22.51 -25.11
CA PHE A 286 -20.61 23.84 -25.68
C PHE A 286 -21.91 24.37 -26.25
N VAL A 287 -22.23 25.63 -25.94
CA VAL A 287 -23.37 26.34 -26.52
C VAL A 287 -22.81 27.53 -27.27
N LEU A 288 -22.89 27.49 -28.60
CA LEU A 288 -22.38 28.52 -29.49
C LEU A 288 -23.53 29.32 -30.10
N ARG A 289 -23.26 30.58 -30.43
CA ARG A 289 -24.11 31.37 -31.31
C ARG A 289 -23.98 30.87 -32.76
N LEU A 290 -24.93 31.24 -33.61
CA LEU A 290 -24.86 30.95 -35.05
C LEU A 290 -23.62 31.55 -35.76
N SER A 291 -22.96 32.53 -35.13
CA SER A 291 -21.69 33.11 -35.59
C SER A 291 -20.45 32.26 -35.30
N GLY A 292 -20.59 31.16 -34.53
CA GLY A 292 -19.47 30.35 -34.03
C GLY A 292 -18.86 30.85 -32.73
N GLU A 293 -19.33 31.97 -32.19
CA GLU A 293 -18.89 32.49 -30.89
C GLU A 293 -19.45 31.65 -29.73
N LEU A 294 -18.60 31.32 -28.76
CA LEU A 294 -19.02 30.64 -27.54
C LEU A 294 -19.96 31.54 -26.72
N ARG A 295 -21.14 31.03 -26.38
CA ARG A 295 -22.04 31.66 -25.41
C ARG A 295 -21.67 31.23 -23.99
N PHE A 296 -21.62 29.93 -23.76
CA PHE A 296 -21.10 29.33 -22.54
C PHE A 296 -20.67 27.89 -22.80
N SER A 297 -19.85 27.35 -21.91
CA SER A 297 -19.52 25.94 -21.86
C SER A 297 -19.75 25.39 -20.46
N LYS A 298 -19.98 24.09 -20.36
CA LYS A 298 -20.14 23.36 -19.11
C LYS A 298 -19.30 22.09 -19.16
N ARG A 299 -18.43 21.90 -18.17
CA ARG A 299 -17.76 20.62 -17.96
C ARG A 299 -18.73 19.64 -17.32
N LEU A 300 -18.76 18.41 -17.83
CA LEU A 300 -19.59 17.31 -17.36
C LEU A 300 -18.68 16.33 -16.60
N ASP A 301 -19.12 15.90 -15.43
CA ASP A 301 -18.33 15.00 -14.57
C ASP A 301 -18.37 13.53 -15.03
N VAL A 302 -19.33 13.22 -15.90
CA VAL A 302 -19.59 11.86 -16.40
C VAL A 302 -19.64 11.91 -17.92
N GLU A 303 -19.08 10.88 -18.55
CA GLU A 303 -19.12 10.71 -19.99
C GLU A 303 -20.55 10.68 -20.53
N SER A 304 -20.80 11.52 -21.52
CA SER A 304 -22.10 11.65 -22.17
C SER A 304 -22.17 10.83 -23.46
N LEU A 305 -23.31 10.18 -23.69
CA LEU A 305 -23.53 9.25 -24.80
C LEU A 305 -24.49 9.78 -25.86
N CYS A 306 -25.48 10.59 -25.48
CA CYS A 306 -26.47 11.12 -26.41
C CYS A 306 -27.02 12.47 -25.97
N LEU A 307 -27.45 13.24 -26.97
CA LEU A 307 -28.05 14.57 -26.84
C LEU A 307 -29.40 14.57 -27.57
N THR A 308 -30.42 15.15 -26.94
CA THR A 308 -31.65 15.54 -27.65
C THR A 308 -32.20 16.83 -27.04
N SER A 309 -33.03 17.55 -27.79
CA SER A 309 -33.69 18.76 -27.32
C SER A 309 -35.21 18.62 -27.39
N TYR A 310 -35.91 19.29 -26.48
CA TYR A 310 -37.37 19.33 -26.49
C TYR A 310 -37.89 20.72 -26.13
N LEU A 311 -38.99 21.12 -26.76
CA LEU A 311 -39.60 22.43 -26.56
C LEU A 311 -40.30 22.49 -25.20
N VAL A 312 -40.07 23.57 -24.46
CA VAL A 312 -40.84 23.95 -23.28
C VAL A 312 -41.77 25.11 -23.68
N PRO A 313 -43.06 24.84 -23.96
CA PRO A 313 -43.95 25.84 -24.57
C PRO A 313 -44.05 27.14 -23.77
N ASN A 314 -44.10 27.04 -22.44
CA ASN A 314 -44.23 28.20 -21.54
C ASN A 314 -43.01 29.13 -21.55
N ALA A 315 -41.81 28.58 -21.85
CA ALA A 315 -40.57 29.35 -21.89
C ALA A 315 -40.23 29.84 -23.31
N ASN A 316 -40.96 29.36 -24.33
CA ASN A 316 -40.63 29.55 -25.75
C ASN A 316 -39.14 29.23 -26.05
N ALA A 317 -38.63 28.18 -25.42
CA ALA A 317 -37.24 27.76 -25.45
C ALA A 317 -37.14 26.24 -25.26
N CYS A 318 -36.00 25.65 -25.64
CA CYS A 318 -35.77 24.21 -25.56
C CYS A 318 -34.95 23.85 -24.32
N ASN A 319 -35.27 22.72 -23.70
CA ASN A 319 -34.40 22.04 -22.76
C ASN A 319 -33.57 20.99 -23.48
N LEU A 320 -32.42 20.65 -22.90
CA LEU A 320 -31.58 19.56 -23.37
C LEU A 320 -31.76 18.35 -22.47
N LEU A 321 -31.81 17.17 -23.06
CA LEU A 321 -31.71 15.88 -22.40
C LEU A 321 -30.38 15.27 -22.79
N ILE A 322 -29.54 14.99 -21.79
CA ILE A 322 -28.23 14.37 -21.98
C ILE A 322 -28.23 13.02 -21.28
N GLY A 323 -28.00 11.96 -22.03
CA GLY A 323 -27.81 10.61 -21.51
C GLY A 323 -26.32 10.34 -21.25
N THR A 324 -26.01 9.67 -20.14
CA THR A 324 -24.62 9.38 -19.74
C THR A 324 -24.34 7.88 -19.60
N VAL A 325 -23.06 7.51 -19.61
CA VAL A 325 -22.62 6.12 -19.53
C VAL A 325 -23.03 5.40 -18.24
N ASN A 326 -23.25 6.13 -17.14
CA ASN A 326 -23.72 5.55 -15.86
C ASN A 326 -25.26 5.39 -15.78
N GLY A 327 -25.97 5.60 -16.89
CA GLY A 327 -27.43 5.50 -16.98
C GLY A 327 -28.19 6.71 -16.44
N SER A 328 -27.54 7.86 -16.22
CA SER A 328 -28.25 9.09 -15.86
C SER A 328 -28.77 9.82 -17.10
N VAL A 329 -29.98 10.36 -17.00
CA VAL A 329 -30.62 11.24 -17.97
C VAL A 329 -30.80 12.60 -17.32
N ASN A 330 -30.06 13.58 -17.82
CA ASN A 330 -29.92 14.91 -17.25
C ASN A 330 -30.71 15.93 -18.07
N VAL A 331 -31.54 16.73 -17.41
CA VAL A 331 -32.34 17.80 -18.01
C VAL A 331 -31.69 19.14 -17.74
N TYR A 332 -31.26 19.82 -18.79
CA TYR A 332 -30.65 21.14 -18.72
C TYR A 332 -31.59 22.23 -19.26
N SER A 333 -31.78 23.29 -18.47
CA SER A 333 -32.43 24.54 -18.87
C SER A 333 -31.36 25.63 -18.85
N ASP A 334 -30.94 26.11 -20.02
CA ASP A 334 -29.77 26.97 -20.12
C ASP A 334 -28.54 26.26 -19.48
N ALA A 335 -27.70 26.97 -18.71
CA ALA A 335 -26.58 26.35 -17.99
C ALA A 335 -26.96 25.51 -16.74
N SER A 336 -28.20 25.54 -16.23
CA SER A 336 -28.60 24.83 -15.00
C SER A 336 -29.04 23.39 -15.27
N LEU A 337 -28.58 22.47 -14.41
CA LEU A 337 -29.13 21.11 -14.33
C LEU A 337 -30.41 21.17 -13.50
N ASP A 338 -31.56 21.07 -14.15
CA ASP A 338 -32.86 21.18 -13.50
C ASP A 338 -33.33 19.84 -12.92
N TRP A 339 -32.97 18.73 -13.57
CA TRP A 339 -33.33 17.40 -13.12
C TRP A 339 -32.30 16.34 -13.55
N SER A 340 -32.14 15.29 -12.74
CA SER A 340 -31.36 14.11 -13.12
C SER A 340 -32.13 12.87 -12.69
N ALA A 341 -32.34 11.95 -13.63
CA ALA A 341 -33.06 10.71 -13.39
C ALA A 341 -32.23 9.52 -13.87
N LYS A 342 -32.11 8.48 -13.05
CA LYS A 342 -31.33 7.29 -13.37
C LYS A 342 -32.21 6.20 -13.98
N MET A 343 -31.79 5.62 -15.11
CA MET A 343 -32.40 4.43 -15.69
C MET A 343 -32.25 3.24 -14.74
N ALA A 344 -33.26 2.37 -14.71
CA ALA A 344 -33.21 1.17 -13.88
C ALA A 344 -32.17 0.15 -14.36
N MET A 345 -31.99 0.07 -15.68
CA MET A 345 -31.05 -0.82 -16.35
C MET A 345 -30.42 -0.08 -17.53
N ASP A 346 -29.12 -0.31 -17.72
CA ASP A 346 -28.29 0.11 -18.85
C ASP A 346 -28.21 1.62 -19.11
N ALA A 347 -27.35 2.02 -20.05
CA ALA A 347 -27.16 3.41 -20.42
C ALA A 347 -28.01 3.77 -21.66
N PRO A 348 -28.51 5.02 -21.77
CA PRO A 348 -29.25 5.47 -22.94
C PRO A 348 -28.30 5.69 -24.13
N LEU A 349 -28.46 4.89 -25.17
CA LEU A 349 -27.79 5.06 -26.46
C LEU A 349 -28.43 6.19 -27.28
N CYS A 350 -29.75 6.28 -27.28
CA CYS A 350 -30.51 7.35 -27.93
C CYS A 350 -31.65 7.80 -27.02
N LEU A 351 -31.98 9.09 -27.09
CA LEU A 351 -33.13 9.69 -26.41
C LEU A 351 -33.95 10.49 -27.41
N ALA A 352 -35.27 10.43 -27.28
CA ALA A 352 -36.19 11.30 -28.00
C ALA A 352 -37.35 11.66 -27.07
N VAL A 353 -38.04 12.76 -27.36
CA VAL A 353 -39.20 13.20 -26.60
C VAL A 353 -40.39 13.31 -27.53
N GLY A 354 -41.50 12.66 -27.19
CA GLY A 354 -42.69 12.63 -28.03
C GLY A 354 -43.99 12.59 -27.24
N GLU A 355 -45.10 12.43 -27.96
CA GLU A 355 -46.43 12.26 -27.40
C GLU A 355 -46.87 10.80 -27.47
N PHE A 356 -46.98 10.15 -26.31
CA PHE A 356 -47.44 8.75 -26.20
C PHE A 356 -48.54 8.66 -25.15
N PHE A 357 -49.50 7.75 -25.34
CA PHE A 357 -50.62 7.57 -24.41
C PHE A 357 -51.37 8.88 -24.12
N LYS A 358 -51.52 9.74 -25.15
CA LYS A 358 -52.11 11.10 -25.05
C LYS A 358 -51.40 12.01 -24.03
N THR A 359 -50.14 11.70 -23.72
CA THR A 359 -49.31 12.43 -22.77
C THR A 359 -48.08 12.94 -23.51
N ARG A 360 -47.92 14.27 -23.52
CA ARG A 360 -46.75 14.94 -24.11
C ARG A 360 -45.56 14.86 -23.17
N GLY A 361 -44.36 14.90 -23.75
CA GLY A 361 -43.12 14.97 -22.98
C GLY A 361 -42.65 13.61 -22.45
N MET A 362 -43.15 12.51 -23.03
CA MET A 362 -42.68 11.17 -22.71
C MET A 362 -41.30 10.97 -23.32
N ILE A 363 -40.35 10.45 -22.53
CA ILE A 363 -38.97 10.24 -22.95
C ILE A 363 -38.88 8.83 -23.52
N VAL A 364 -38.57 8.71 -24.81
CA VAL A 364 -38.28 7.41 -25.42
C VAL A 364 -36.78 7.19 -25.38
N SER A 365 -36.37 6.06 -24.83
CA SER A 365 -34.96 5.66 -24.76
C SER A 365 -34.73 4.34 -25.47
N LEU A 366 -33.60 4.25 -26.17
CA LEU A 366 -32.99 2.99 -26.61
C LEU A 366 -31.74 2.78 -25.77
N SER A 367 -31.66 1.67 -25.05
CA SER A 367 -30.49 1.36 -24.22
C SER A 367 -29.38 0.68 -25.02
N THR A 368 -28.17 0.66 -24.46
CA THR A 368 -27.00 -0.04 -25.03
C THR A 368 -27.21 -1.56 -25.21
N GLU A 369 -28.10 -2.17 -24.41
CA GLU A 369 -28.46 -3.60 -24.49
C GLU A 369 -29.66 -3.87 -25.43
N GLY A 370 -30.13 -2.86 -26.16
CA GLY A 370 -31.25 -3.00 -27.09
C GLY A 370 -32.63 -2.96 -26.44
N THR A 371 -32.77 -2.37 -25.25
CA THR A 371 -34.09 -2.17 -24.63
C THR A 371 -34.66 -0.83 -25.08
N VAL A 372 -35.81 -0.86 -25.75
CA VAL A 372 -36.58 0.33 -26.11
C VAL A 372 -37.64 0.56 -25.04
N SER A 373 -37.70 1.77 -24.48
CA SER A 373 -38.68 2.09 -23.44
C SER A 373 -39.25 3.49 -23.59
N VAL A 374 -40.51 3.64 -23.19
CA VAL A 374 -41.17 4.94 -23.00
C VAL A 374 -41.18 5.21 -21.51
N ASN A 375 -40.50 6.27 -21.09
CA ASN A 375 -40.24 6.59 -19.70
C ASN A 375 -40.82 7.96 -19.29
N TYR A 376 -40.94 8.14 -17.97
CA TYR A 376 -41.27 9.40 -17.32
C TYR A 376 -40.34 9.63 -16.12
N LEU A 377 -40.23 10.90 -15.68
CA LEU A 377 -39.39 11.28 -14.55
C LEU A 377 -40.11 10.96 -13.23
N GLY A 378 -39.49 10.15 -12.36
CA GLY A 378 -40.02 9.84 -11.04
C GLY A 378 -39.78 10.96 -10.03
N THR A 379 -40.85 11.39 -9.35
CA THR A 379 -40.87 12.58 -8.48
C THR A 379 -41.24 12.28 -7.01
N ASP A 380 -41.48 11.02 -6.63
CA ASP A 380 -41.96 10.68 -5.26
C ASP A 380 -40.81 10.32 -4.30
N PRO A 381 -40.57 11.09 -3.22
CA PRO A 381 -39.54 10.78 -2.23
C PRO A 381 -39.86 9.52 -1.38
N GLU A 382 -38.83 8.89 -0.81
CA GLU A 382 -39.01 7.80 0.17
C GLU A 382 -39.39 8.34 1.55
N GLU A 383 -40.68 8.30 1.91
CA GLU A 383 -41.17 8.86 3.17
C GLU A 383 -41.07 7.92 4.40
N LYS A 384 -40.48 6.73 4.32
CA LYS A 384 -40.47 5.76 5.44
C LYS A 384 -39.07 5.25 5.79
N PRO A 385 -38.60 5.40 7.07
CA PRO A 385 -37.34 4.81 7.52
C PRO A 385 -37.38 3.28 7.45
N ILE A 386 -36.21 2.68 7.19
CA ILE A 386 -35.98 1.23 7.16
C ILE A 386 -36.50 0.64 8.48
N GLN A 387 -37.53 -0.22 8.42
CA GLN A 387 -37.98 -0.96 9.59
C GLN A 387 -36.84 -1.92 10.01
N PRO A 388 -36.36 -1.87 11.27
CA PRO A 388 -35.33 -2.79 11.73
C PRO A 388 -35.90 -4.21 11.67
N LEU A 389 -35.21 -5.10 10.98
CA LEU A 389 -35.51 -6.53 10.98
C LEU A 389 -35.27 -7.08 12.40
N GLU A 390 -36.33 -7.29 13.17
CA GLU A 390 -36.28 -8.04 14.43
C GLU A 390 -35.80 -9.47 14.14
N SER A 391 -34.51 -9.75 14.36
CA SER A 391 -33.95 -11.10 14.26
C SER A 391 -32.96 -11.39 15.40
N LYS A 392 -33.45 -12.15 16.38
CA LYS A 392 -32.76 -12.94 17.43
C LYS A 392 -31.96 -12.19 18.51
N GLU A 393 -32.63 -11.90 19.63
CA GLU A 393 -31.97 -11.72 20.93
C GLU A 393 -31.23 -13.01 21.32
N THR A 394 -29.91 -12.92 21.55
CA THR A 394 -29.07 -13.98 22.13
C THR A 394 -29.33 -14.12 23.65
N ASP A 395 -29.21 -15.35 24.17
CA ASP A 395 -29.66 -15.79 25.50
C ASP A 395 -28.84 -15.15 26.66
N TYR A 396 -29.41 -14.16 27.36
CA TYR A 396 -28.76 -13.40 28.46
C TYR A 396 -28.19 -14.29 29.58
N VAL A 397 -28.74 -15.48 29.79
CA VAL A 397 -28.34 -16.40 30.89
C VAL A 397 -26.94 -16.97 30.70
N GLU A 398 -26.54 -17.21 29.44
CA GLU A 398 -25.22 -17.75 29.12
C GLU A 398 -24.14 -16.70 29.39
N MET A 399 -24.38 -15.45 28.96
CA MET A 399 -23.47 -14.32 29.22
C MET A 399 -23.26 -14.08 30.72
N GLU A 400 -24.32 -14.17 31.54
CA GLU A 400 -24.18 -13.91 32.99
C GLU A 400 -23.38 -15.00 33.71
N ARG A 401 -23.49 -16.26 33.27
CA ARG A 401 -22.72 -17.38 33.82
C ARG A 401 -21.23 -17.22 33.51
N GLU A 402 -20.90 -16.86 32.27
CA GLU A 402 -19.52 -16.62 31.83
C GLU A 402 -18.90 -15.44 32.60
N LEU A 403 -19.65 -14.34 32.79
CA LEU A 403 -19.20 -13.19 33.56
C LEU A 403 -18.84 -13.56 35.02
N ARG A 404 -19.65 -14.37 35.69
CA ARG A 404 -19.37 -14.80 37.08
C ARG A 404 -18.10 -15.64 37.18
N GLN A 405 -17.85 -16.52 36.21
CA GLN A 405 -16.64 -17.36 36.18
C GLN A 405 -15.39 -16.49 35.98
N THR A 406 -15.43 -15.54 35.03
CA THR A 406 -14.32 -14.63 34.76
C THR A 406 -14.01 -13.73 35.97
N LEU A 407 -15.04 -13.19 36.63
CA LEU A 407 -14.86 -12.39 37.86
C LEU A 407 -14.26 -13.18 39.02
N HIS A 408 -14.58 -14.48 39.14
CA HIS A 408 -13.95 -15.34 40.15
C HIS A 408 -12.46 -15.57 39.85
N ALA A 409 -12.10 -15.81 38.59
CA ALA A 409 -10.71 -15.95 38.17
C ALA A 409 -9.89 -14.67 38.43
N ILE A 410 -10.45 -13.48 38.17
CA ILE A 410 -9.81 -12.19 38.47
C ILE A 410 -9.57 -12.03 39.99
N LYS A 411 -10.55 -12.41 40.83
CA LYS A 411 -10.40 -12.34 42.29
C LYS A 411 -9.33 -13.29 42.83
N GLN A 412 -9.18 -14.47 42.25
CA GLN A 412 -8.10 -15.39 42.63
C GLN A 412 -6.73 -14.83 42.20
N ALA A 413 -6.63 -14.24 41.00
CA ALA A 413 -5.39 -13.61 40.53
C ALA A 413 -4.98 -12.37 41.35
N GLY A 414 -5.94 -11.61 41.88
CA GLY A 414 -5.68 -10.44 42.74
C GLY A 414 -5.68 -10.70 44.26
N GLY A 415 -5.97 -11.94 44.70
CA GLY A 415 -6.32 -12.24 46.11
C GLY A 415 -5.20 -12.80 46.99
N SER A 416 -4.01 -13.08 46.46
CA SER A 416 -2.93 -13.76 47.19
C SER A 416 -1.96 -12.83 47.95
N GLU A 417 -2.26 -11.53 48.07
CA GLU A 417 -1.30 -10.57 48.63
C GLU A 417 -1.08 -10.65 50.16
N LYS A 418 -1.77 -11.51 50.94
CA LYS A 418 -1.66 -11.47 52.42
C LYS A 418 -1.59 -12.79 53.19
N SER A 419 -1.40 -13.95 52.55
CA SER A 419 -1.15 -15.19 53.30
C SER A 419 -0.17 -16.12 52.58
N SER A 420 0.87 -16.52 53.32
CA SER A 420 1.94 -17.49 52.99
C SER A 420 2.92 -17.13 51.85
N ALA A 421 3.76 -16.11 52.09
CA ALA A 421 4.96 -15.79 51.32
C ALA A 421 6.15 -16.79 51.50
N LYS A 422 5.89 -18.10 51.63
CA LYS A 422 6.95 -19.13 51.77
C LYS A 422 6.75 -20.43 50.99
N GLU A 423 5.67 -20.57 50.23
CA GLU A 423 5.65 -21.61 49.20
C GLU A 423 6.28 -21.01 47.96
N ASN A 424 7.51 -21.44 47.66
CA ASN A 424 8.07 -21.32 46.32
C ASN A 424 7.00 -21.86 45.38
N ALA A 425 6.30 -20.98 44.66
CA ALA A 425 5.53 -21.37 43.49
C ALA A 425 6.55 -21.77 42.42
N THR A 426 7.20 -22.92 42.64
CA THR A 426 7.75 -23.73 41.56
C THR A 426 6.53 -24.08 40.72
N VAL A 427 6.25 -23.25 39.71
CA VAL A 427 5.56 -23.74 38.53
C VAL A 427 6.38 -24.95 38.12
N GLU A 428 5.88 -26.16 38.43
CA GLU A 428 6.56 -27.40 38.08
C GLU A 428 6.72 -27.37 36.57
N GLY A 429 7.91 -26.96 36.12
CA GLY A 429 8.22 -26.78 34.73
C GLY A 429 8.06 -28.14 34.06
N ILE A 430 7.13 -28.23 33.12
CA ILE A 430 6.90 -29.43 32.30
C ILE A 430 8.17 -29.82 31.54
N LEU A 431 9.08 -28.86 31.32
CA LEU A 431 10.35 -29.07 30.65
C LEU A 431 11.53 -28.84 31.62
N ARG A 432 12.30 -29.89 31.90
CA ARG A 432 13.59 -29.82 32.60
C ARG A 432 14.72 -29.71 31.59
N VAL A 433 15.57 -28.71 31.77
CA VAL A 433 16.64 -28.33 30.84
C VAL A 433 17.97 -28.38 31.57
N GLU A 434 18.88 -29.20 31.08
CA GLU A 434 20.21 -29.39 31.65
C GLU A 434 21.25 -29.49 30.55
N TRP A 435 22.47 -29.02 30.81
CA TRP A 435 23.57 -29.23 29.90
C TRP A 435 24.25 -30.58 30.20
N GLY A 436 24.63 -31.29 29.14
CA GLY A 436 25.55 -32.42 29.22
C GLY A 436 26.92 -31.96 29.73
N ILE A 437 27.66 -32.90 30.29
CA ILE A 437 29.02 -32.63 30.78
C ILE A 437 29.92 -32.35 29.56
N PRO A 438 30.56 -31.16 29.48
CA PRO A 438 31.48 -30.88 28.39
C PRO A 438 32.65 -31.88 28.43
N PRO A 439 33.14 -32.37 27.28
CA PRO A 439 34.24 -33.32 27.24
C PRO A 439 35.50 -32.71 27.88
N THR A 440 36.03 -33.38 28.90
CA THR A 440 37.26 -32.97 29.61
C THR A 440 38.52 -33.28 28.80
N GLU A 441 38.46 -34.29 27.94
CA GLU A 441 39.53 -34.70 27.03
C GLU A 441 39.12 -34.34 25.61
N VAL A 442 39.69 -33.26 25.08
CA VAL A 442 39.55 -32.93 23.66
C VAL A 442 40.49 -33.89 22.91
N GLU A 443 39.98 -35.06 22.54
CA GLU A 443 40.74 -36.11 21.83
C GLU A 443 41.24 -35.69 20.43
N ASP A 444 40.90 -34.49 19.97
CA ASP A 444 41.47 -33.90 18.78
C ASP A 444 41.86 -32.45 19.03
N ARG A 445 42.95 -31.98 18.43
CA ARG A 445 43.44 -30.58 18.50
C ARG A 445 42.47 -29.57 17.89
N GLU A 446 41.22 -29.95 17.67
CA GLU A 446 40.14 -29.06 17.28
C GLU A 446 39.83 -28.12 18.44
N ALA A 447 40.00 -26.84 18.18
CA ALA A 447 39.82 -25.78 19.15
C ALA A 447 38.35 -25.46 19.46
N ALA A 448 37.48 -26.44 19.29
CA ALA A 448 36.04 -26.32 19.50
C ALA A 448 35.54 -27.42 20.44
N VAL A 449 34.55 -27.09 21.27
CA VAL A 449 33.95 -27.99 22.25
C VAL A 449 32.49 -28.19 21.88
N ASN A 450 32.06 -29.45 21.78
CA ASN A 450 30.66 -29.79 21.55
C ASN A 450 29.99 -30.11 22.90
N VAL A 451 28.87 -29.43 23.20
CA VAL A 451 28.08 -29.67 24.42
C VAL A 451 26.62 -29.84 24.03
N SER A 452 25.98 -30.90 24.51
CA SER A 452 24.57 -31.17 24.23
C SER A 452 23.67 -30.62 25.34
N LEU A 453 22.65 -29.86 24.97
CA LEU A 453 21.55 -29.46 25.84
C LEU A 453 20.49 -30.58 25.86
N ILE A 454 20.19 -31.06 27.06
CA ILE A 454 19.23 -32.15 27.34
C ILE A 454 17.91 -31.52 27.75
N LEU A 455 16.88 -31.74 26.95
CA LEU A 455 15.52 -31.26 27.15
C LEU A 455 14.63 -32.45 27.51
N SER A 456 14.16 -32.53 28.75
CA SER A 456 13.33 -33.63 29.23
C SER A 456 11.92 -33.16 29.55
N ASN A 457 10.93 -33.67 28.82
CA ASN A 457 9.52 -33.41 29.12
C ASN A 457 9.08 -34.30 30.28
N THR A 458 8.89 -33.71 31.45
CA THR A 458 8.51 -34.39 32.70
C THR A 458 7.00 -34.64 32.81
N SER A 459 6.17 -34.09 31.89
CA SER A 459 4.75 -34.36 31.90
C SER A 459 4.44 -35.76 31.36
N PRO A 460 3.61 -36.55 32.06
CA PRO A 460 3.19 -37.86 31.61
C PRO A 460 2.17 -37.81 30.46
N THR A 461 1.50 -36.66 30.26
CA THR A 461 0.37 -36.55 29.32
C THR A 461 0.48 -35.41 28.32
N ASP A 462 1.10 -34.30 28.70
CA ASP A 462 1.05 -33.07 27.92
C ASP A 462 2.34 -32.87 27.11
N PRO A 463 2.24 -32.74 25.77
CA PRO A 463 3.39 -32.40 24.96
C PRO A 463 3.74 -30.91 25.09
N VAL A 464 5.03 -30.61 25.04
CA VAL A 464 5.53 -29.24 24.91
C VAL A 464 5.62 -28.88 23.43
N ARG A 465 5.18 -27.67 23.04
CA ARG A 465 5.17 -27.19 21.65
C ARG A 465 5.98 -25.90 21.50
N GLU A 466 6.39 -25.59 20.27
CA GLU A 466 7.05 -24.31 19.92
C GLU A 466 8.25 -24.00 20.82
N VAL A 467 9.15 -24.98 20.98
CA VAL A 467 10.32 -24.86 21.86
C VAL A 467 11.40 -24.08 21.13
N LYS A 468 11.72 -22.88 21.61
CA LYS A 468 12.79 -22.01 21.09
C LYS A 468 13.92 -21.91 22.09
N ILE A 469 15.11 -22.29 21.66
CA ILE A 469 16.33 -22.31 22.45
C ILE A 469 17.20 -21.16 21.97
N ALA A 470 17.64 -20.28 22.87
CA ALA A 470 18.61 -19.22 22.61
C ALA A 470 19.83 -19.43 23.49
N VAL A 471 21.03 -19.48 22.90
CA VAL A 471 22.29 -19.68 23.63
C VAL A 471 23.08 -18.38 23.65
N ASN A 472 23.46 -17.94 24.85
CA ASN A 472 24.25 -16.75 25.09
C ASN A 472 25.62 -17.11 25.67
N VAL A 473 26.69 -16.51 25.14
CA VAL A 473 28.09 -16.71 25.53
C VAL A 473 28.81 -15.36 25.53
N ALA A 474 29.84 -15.21 26.37
CA ALA A 474 30.70 -14.03 26.35
C ALA A 474 31.70 -14.11 25.19
N GLN A 475 31.87 -13.01 24.44
CA GLN A 475 32.95 -12.90 23.45
C GLN A 475 34.31 -13.06 24.17
N PRO A 476 35.31 -13.74 23.57
CA PRO A 476 35.42 -14.15 22.16
C PRO A 476 34.80 -15.51 21.82
N ILE A 477 34.16 -16.20 22.78
CA ILE A 477 33.51 -17.49 22.53
C ILE A 477 32.34 -17.28 21.57
N ARG A 478 32.23 -18.15 20.57
CA ARG A 478 31.14 -18.20 19.59
C ARG A 478 30.48 -19.56 19.65
N VAL A 479 29.19 -19.58 19.40
CA VAL A 479 28.40 -20.80 19.20
C VAL A 479 28.00 -20.88 17.73
N ASP A 480 28.03 -22.08 17.16
CA ASP A 480 27.61 -22.34 15.77
C ASP A 480 26.14 -21.99 15.51
N ILE A 481 25.28 -22.26 16.49
CA ILE A 481 23.83 -22.03 16.43
C ILE A 481 23.40 -21.18 17.63
N LEU A 482 23.13 -19.89 17.39
CA LEU A 482 22.62 -18.98 18.43
C LEU A 482 21.17 -19.28 18.84
N GLN A 483 20.37 -19.79 17.90
CA GLN A 483 18.96 -20.10 18.10
C GLN A 483 18.58 -21.42 17.44
N HIS A 484 17.84 -22.27 18.16
CA HIS A 484 17.35 -23.55 17.66
C HIS A 484 15.86 -23.74 18.02
N GLU A 485 15.07 -24.31 17.11
CA GLU A 485 13.63 -24.47 17.29
C GLU A 485 13.20 -25.94 17.12
N LEU A 486 12.46 -26.45 18.09
CA LEU A 486 11.83 -27.77 18.05
C LEU A 486 10.31 -27.60 18.04
N LYS A 487 9.64 -28.28 17.09
CA LYS A 487 8.17 -28.17 16.94
C LYS A 487 7.42 -28.72 18.16
N LYS A 488 7.89 -29.84 18.70
CA LYS A 488 7.21 -30.57 19.77
C LYS A 488 8.18 -31.51 20.49
N ILE A 489 8.05 -31.62 21.80
CA ILE A 489 8.66 -32.67 22.63
C ILE A 489 7.53 -33.50 23.24
N SER A 490 7.48 -34.80 22.94
CA SER A 490 6.41 -35.67 23.41
C SER A 490 6.49 -35.92 24.93
N PRO A 491 5.39 -36.33 25.58
CA PRO A 491 5.40 -36.67 27.00
C PRO A 491 6.48 -37.73 27.31
N ASN A 492 7.21 -37.57 28.42
CA ASN A 492 8.32 -38.43 28.83
C ASN A 492 9.45 -38.60 27.79
N GLN A 493 9.53 -37.72 26.80
CA GLN A 493 10.60 -37.74 25.79
C GLN A 493 11.78 -36.88 26.25
N VAL A 494 12.99 -37.34 25.95
CA VAL A 494 14.24 -36.60 26.11
C VAL A 494 14.78 -36.26 24.73
N GLU A 495 15.03 -34.99 24.48
CA GLU A 495 15.64 -34.47 23.25
C GLU A 495 17.03 -33.92 23.56
N HIS A 496 17.99 -34.18 22.66
CA HIS A 496 19.38 -33.74 22.79
C HIS A 496 19.71 -32.78 21.64
N VAL A 497 20.07 -31.55 21.97
CA VAL A 497 20.47 -30.52 20.99
C VAL A 497 21.93 -30.19 21.20
N SER A 498 22.79 -30.55 20.25
CA SER A 498 24.24 -30.30 20.34
C SER A 498 24.61 -28.92 19.80
N PHE A 499 25.43 -28.20 20.55
CA PHE A 499 25.99 -26.89 20.20
C PHE A 499 27.52 -26.98 20.14
N ARG A 500 28.15 -26.39 19.13
CA ARG A 500 29.60 -26.31 18.96
C ARG A 500 30.10 -24.93 19.35
N PHE A 501 30.98 -24.87 20.35
CA PHE A 501 31.61 -23.65 20.85
C PHE A 501 33.05 -23.53 20.35
N ASP A 502 33.46 -22.36 19.85
CA ASP A 502 34.82 -22.07 19.36
C ASP A 502 35.24 -20.65 19.80
N ALA A 503 36.54 -20.40 19.97
CA ALA A 503 37.10 -19.08 20.28
C ALA A 503 38.33 -18.71 19.42
N GLN A 504 38.73 -19.50 18.42
CA GLN A 504 39.95 -19.24 17.65
C GLN A 504 39.89 -18.00 16.76
N ASN A 505 38.72 -17.66 16.24
CA ASN A 505 38.56 -16.56 15.28
C ASN A 505 38.38 -15.19 15.97
N ASN A 506 39.25 -14.89 16.94
CA ASN A 506 39.24 -13.67 17.72
C ASN A 506 40.01 -12.52 17.02
N LYS A 507 39.56 -12.11 15.84
CA LYS A 507 40.20 -11.02 15.07
C LYS A 507 40.23 -9.68 15.82
N ASP A 508 39.25 -9.47 16.69
CA ASP A 508 39.09 -8.25 17.47
C ASP A 508 39.92 -8.29 18.76
N MET A 509 40.74 -9.32 19.01
CA MET A 509 41.64 -9.42 20.17
C MET A 509 40.92 -9.20 21.52
N ILE A 510 39.69 -9.68 21.64
CA ILE A 510 38.84 -9.52 22.83
C ILE A 510 39.26 -10.52 23.91
N ILE A 511 39.47 -10.06 25.14
CA ILE A 511 39.80 -10.93 26.28
C ILE A 511 38.56 -11.71 26.74
N PRO A 512 38.66 -13.02 27.05
CA PRO A 512 37.51 -13.78 27.58
C PRO A 512 37.10 -13.28 28.96
N SER A 513 35.85 -12.82 29.11
CA SER A 513 35.32 -12.30 30.37
C SER A 513 34.50 -13.31 31.19
N SER A 514 33.98 -14.36 30.55
CA SER A 514 33.30 -15.48 31.20
C SER A 514 33.46 -16.76 30.37
N LEU A 515 33.51 -17.91 31.05
CA LEU A 515 33.45 -19.24 30.44
C LEU A 515 32.03 -19.82 30.47
N GLU A 516 31.02 -19.04 30.89
CA GLU A 516 29.64 -19.51 31.02
C GLU A 516 28.89 -19.43 29.68
N ALA A 517 28.21 -20.51 29.32
CA ALA A 517 27.23 -20.58 28.25
C ALA A 517 25.83 -20.76 28.84
N ARG A 518 24.93 -19.82 28.58
CA ARG A 518 23.55 -19.83 29.10
C ARG A 518 22.57 -20.15 27.98
N ALA A 519 21.83 -21.24 28.10
CA ALA A 519 20.67 -21.52 27.26
C ALA A 519 19.41 -20.97 27.92
N VAL A 520 18.59 -20.25 27.16
CA VAL A 520 17.24 -19.82 27.51
C VAL A 520 16.27 -20.53 26.58
N VAL A 521 15.37 -21.32 27.14
CA VAL A 521 14.40 -22.13 26.42
C VAL A 521 13.01 -21.58 26.68
N MET A 522 12.35 -21.10 25.63
CA MET A 522 10.96 -20.65 25.63
C MET A 522 10.08 -21.75 25.03
N TYR A 523 8.93 -22.04 25.62
CA TYR A 523 8.06 -23.11 25.15
C TYR A 523 6.59 -22.88 25.49
N VAL A 524 5.70 -23.52 24.73
CA VAL A 524 4.24 -23.44 24.94
C VAL A 524 3.72 -24.72 25.57
N CYS A 525 3.02 -24.56 26.70
CA CYS A 525 2.35 -25.63 27.44
C CYS A 525 0.84 -25.64 27.22
N LYS A 526 0.15 -26.57 27.89
CA LYS A 526 -1.31 -26.67 27.89
C LYS A 526 -1.94 -25.33 28.27
N GLY A 527 -2.92 -24.87 27.49
CA GLY A 527 -3.59 -23.59 27.69
C GLY A 527 -2.91 -22.39 27.02
N SER A 528 -2.03 -22.62 26.02
CA SER A 528 -1.30 -21.56 25.30
C SER A 528 -0.43 -20.65 26.19
N LEU A 529 -0.06 -21.14 27.38
CA LEU A 529 0.85 -20.46 28.28
C LEU A 529 2.29 -20.61 27.76
N THR A 530 2.97 -19.48 27.59
CA THR A 530 4.38 -19.40 27.24
C THR A 530 5.23 -19.43 28.51
N CYS A 531 6.04 -20.46 28.65
CA CYS A 531 6.97 -20.65 29.77
C CYS A 531 8.40 -20.40 29.31
N THR A 532 9.27 -19.99 30.24
CA THR A 532 10.71 -19.84 29.99
C THR A 532 11.50 -20.55 31.08
N VAL A 533 12.54 -21.29 30.68
CA VAL A 533 13.48 -21.96 31.58
C VAL A 533 14.90 -21.70 31.09
N SER A 534 15.88 -21.57 31.99
CA SER A 534 17.27 -21.36 31.57
C SER A 534 18.23 -22.29 32.31
N ALA A 535 19.28 -22.72 31.61
CA ALA A 535 20.35 -23.53 32.15
C ALA A 535 21.70 -22.95 31.74
N THR A 536 22.69 -23.00 32.65
CA THR A 536 24.04 -22.49 32.40
C THR A 536 25.05 -23.64 32.53
N VAL A 537 26.04 -23.68 31.65
CA VAL A 537 27.19 -24.59 31.70
C VAL A 537 28.47 -23.80 31.66
N ARG A 538 29.51 -24.29 32.35
CA ARG A 538 30.85 -23.72 32.28
C ARG A 538 31.67 -24.47 31.23
N LEU A 539 32.16 -23.74 30.24
CA LEU A 539 33.02 -24.24 29.17
C LEU A 539 34.46 -24.45 29.68
N PRO A 540 35.22 -25.38 29.09
CA PRO A 540 36.62 -25.62 29.49
C PRO A 540 37.53 -24.41 29.28
N LEU A 541 38.49 -24.19 30.19
CA LEU A 541 39.49 -23.12 30.08
C LEU A 541 40.33 -23.24 28.79
N THR A 542 40.59 -24.48 28.36
CA THR A 542 41.35 -24.81 27.14
C THR A 542 40.72 -24.27 25.85
N LEU A 543 39.45 -23.87 25.87
CA LEU A 543 38.78 -23.21 24.74
C LEU A 543 39.38 -21.83 24.44
N VAL A 544 39.78 -21.10 25.49
CA VAL A 544 40.22 -19.69 25.39
C VAL A 544 41.66 -19.45 25.84
N ALA A 545 42.33 -20.44 26.43
CA ALA A 545 43.69 -20.33 26.93
C ALA A 545 44.51 -21.59 26.64
N ARG A 546 45.81 -21.41 26.42
CA ARG A 546 46.77 -22.52 26.25
C ARG A 546 47.97 -22.32 27.18
N PRO A 547 48.59 -23.40 27.70
CA PRO A 547 49.82 -23.29 28.46
C PRO A 547 50.95 -22.74 27.57
N THR A 548 51.77 -21.86 28.14
CA THR A 548 52.92 -21.23 27.46
C THR A 548 54.14 -21.23 28.36
N PRO A 549 55.35 -21.05 27.80
CA PRO A 549 56.57 -20.93 28.58
C PRO A 549 56.45 -19.82 29.65
N PRO A 550 57.15 -19.95 30.79
CA PRO A 550 57.08 -19.00 31.89
C PRO A 550 57.32 -17.54 31.46
N VAL A 551 56.30 -16.69 31.62
CA VAL A 551 56.40 -15.26 31.35
C VAL A 551 56.65 -14.50 32.65
N LYS A 552 57.70 -13.67 32.65
CA LYS A 552 58.06 -12.83 33.81
C LYS A 552 57.49 -11.42 33.65
N SER A 553 56.16 -11.31 33.58
CA SER A 553 55.43 -10.03 33.56
C SER A 553 54.88 -9.76 34.97
N MET A 554 55.31 -8.69 35.63
CA MET A 554 54.98 -8.39 37.04
C MET A 554 54.25 -7.05 37.24
N ASN A 555 53.49 -6.57 36.26
CA ASN A 555 52.78 -5.29 36.39
C ASN A 555 51.65 -5.39 37.41
N PHE A 556 50.89 -6.48 37.36
CA PHE A 556 49.80 -6.77 38.30
C PHE A 556 50.06 -8.07 39.02
N VAL A 557 50.03 -8.03 40.34
CA VAL A 557 50.30 -9.20 41.20
C VAL A 557 49.20 -9.29 42.25
N ILE A 558 48.60 -10.47 42.39
CA ILE A 558 47.61 -10.78 43.42
C ILE A 558 48.05 -12.05 44.14
N GLN A 559 48.09 -12.03 45.48
CA GLN A 559 48.42 -13.22 46.27
C GLN A 559 47.20 -13.75 47.03
N LEU A 560 46.72 -14.92 46.62
CA LEU A 560 45.65 -15.69 47.25
C LEU A 560 46.23 -16.66 48.27
N ASN A 561 45.97 -16.42 49.55
CA ASN A 561 46.35 -17.31 50.64
C ASN A 561 45.18 -18.21 51.01
N THR A 562 45.47 -19.41 51.52
CA THR A 562 44.43 -20.33 51.99
C THR A 562 44.71 -20.79 53.42
N ASN A 563 43.71 -21.38 54.07
CA ASN A 563 43.84 -21.97 55.41
C ASN A 563 44.47 -23.39 55.43
N LYS A 564 45.08 -23.84 54.32
CA LYS A 564 45.73 -25.15 54.22
C LYS A 564 47.25 -25.02 54.33
N ASP A 565 47.92 -26.07 54.78
CA ASP A 565 49.37 -26.05 54.97
C ASP A 565 50.15 -26.20 53.65
N VAL A 566 49.72 -27.13 52.80
CA VAL A 566 50.44 -27.52 51.58
C VAL A 566 49.57 -27.24 50.35
N ALA A 567 50.14 -26.55 49.34
CA ALA A 567 49.48 -26.37 48.05
C ALA A 567 49.43 -27.69 47.27
N PRO A 568 48.29 -28.06 46.66
CA PRO A 568 48.24 -29.15 45.70
C PRO A 568 49.10 -28.82 44.47
N SER A 569 49.57 -29.86 43.80
CA SER A 569 50.32 -29.69 42.55
C SER A 569 49.44 -28.99 41.51
N LEU A 570 50.01 -28.04 40.76
CA LEU A 570 49.29 -27.44 39.64
C LEU A 570 48.90 -28.46 38.55
N PHE A 571 49.59 -29.61 38.48
CA PHE A 571 49.17 -30.73 37.64
C PHE A 571 47.83 -31.33 38.08
N ASP A 572 47.60 -31.44 39.39
CA ASP A 572 46.36 -31.99 39.94
C ASP A 572 45.20 -31.00 39.79
N LEU A 573 45.51 -29.70 39.88
CA LEU A 573 44.53 -28.65 39.64
C LEU A 573 44.24 -28.43 38.16
N PHE A 574 45.22 -28.59 37.27
CA PHE A 574 45.07 -28.37 35.83
C PHE A 574 45.38 -29.62 35.00
N PRO A 575 44.61 -30.72 35.17
CA PRO A 575 44.84 -31.96 34.44
C PRO A 575 44.64 -31.79 32.93
N ASP A 576 43.73 -30.90 32.54
CA ASP A 576 43.45 -30.48 31.17
C ASP A 576 44.62 -29.73 30.49
N MET A 577 45.61 -29.27 31.25
CA MET A 577 46.82 -28.61 30.73
C MET A 577 48.11 -29.40 31.03
N ALA A 578 48.01 -30.52 31.73
CA ALA A 578 49.15 -31.32 32.18
C ALA A 578 49.95 -31.95 31.03
N TYR A 579 49.40 -31.98 29.81
CA TYR A 579 50.09 -32.44 28.61
C TYR A 579 51.25 -31.53 28.17
N SER A 580 51.29 -30.28 28.63
CA SER A 580 52.33 -29.33 28.23
C SER A 580 53.61 -29.53 29.01
N VAL A 581 54.76 -29.41 28.34
CA VAL A 581 56.09 -29.37 28.97
C VAL A 581 56.34 -28.08 29.74
N ASP A 582 55.52 -27.05 29.54
CA ASP A 582 55.70 -25.73 30.15
C ASP A 582 55.05 -25.61 31.54
N ILE A 583 54.19 -26.56 31.94
CA ILE A 583 53.62 -26.60 33.28
C ILE A 583 54.59 -27.32 34.23
N THR A 584 54.73 -26.75 35.43
CA THR A 584 55.45 -27.40 36.54
C THR A 584 54.52 -27.52 37.73
N ALA A 585 54.89 -28.35 38.73
CA ALA A 585 54.07 -28.55 39.92
C ALA A 585 53.77 -27.25 40.70
N ASN A 586 54.58 -26.20 40.51
CA ASN A 586 54.48 -24.93 41.23
C ASN A 586 54.33 -23.69 40.34
N MET A 587 54.29 -23.84 39.01
CA MET A 587 54.19 -22.71 38.08
C MET A 587 53.42 -23.14 36.83
N LEU A 588 52.42 -22.35 36.46
CA LEU A 588 51.65 -22.46 35.22
C LEU A 588 51.53 -21.05 34.62
N SER A 589 51.97 -20.88 33.39
CA SER A 589 51.72 -19.67 32.59
C SER A 589 50.79 -20.04 31.44
N ILE A 590 49.79 -19.22 31.19
CA ILE A 590 48.83 -19.39 30.10
C ILE A 590 48.83 -18.16 29.20
N GLN A 591 48.53 -18.37 27.92
CA GLN A 591 48.23 -17.33 26.96
C GLN A 591 46.78 -17.47 26.48
N TYR A 592 46.05 -16.37 26.54
CA TYR A 592 44.68 -16.28 26.06
C TYR A 592 44.63 -16.15 24.53
N VAL A 593 43.46 -16.40 23.94
CA VAL A 593 43.22 -16.26 22.48
C VAL A 593 43.43 -14.84 21.94
N ASN A 594 43.43 -13.81 22.79
CA ASN A 594 43.78 -12.44 22.41
C ASN A 594 45.30 -12.14 22.53
N GLY A 595 46.12 -13.10 22.97
CA GLY A 595 47.57 -12.95 23.10
C GLY A 595 48.08 -12.52 24.48
N GLU A 596 47.21 -12.05 25.39
CA GLU A 596 47.59 -11.69 26.77
C GLU A 596 48.00 -12.93 27.58
N ASP A 597 48.88 -12.74 28.56
CA ASP A 597 49.42 -13.81 29.40
C ASP A 597 49.06 -13.65 30.88
N ALA A 598 48.91 -14.78 31.58
CA ALA A 598 48.75 -14.82 33.02
C ALA A 598 49.51 -16.01 33.61
N THR A 599 50.19 -15.79 34.73
CA THR A 599 51.00 -16.79 35.42
C THR A 599 50.49 -17.00 36.84
N VAL A 600 50.35 -18.26 37.25
CA VAL A 600 50.09 -18.65 38.64
C VAL A 600 51.32 -19.37 39.22
N LEU A 601 51.76 -18.92 40.39
CA LEU A 601 52.88 -19.46 41.14
C LEU A 601 52.37 -20.03 42.46
N ALA A 602 52.50 -21.34 42.66
CA ALA A 602 52.21 -21.99 43.94
C ALA A 602 53.45 -21.96 44.84
N SER A 603 53.28 -21.55 46.09
CA SER A 603 54.36 -21.56 47.07
C SER A 603 54.67 -23.00 47.52
N LYS A 604 55.97 -23.34 47.61
CA LYS A 604 56.42 -24.67 48.05
C LYS A 604 56.22 -24.92 49.54
N ASN A 605 56.13 -23.85 50.34
CA ASN A 605 56.20 -23.92 51.80
C ASN A 605 54.87 -23.57 52.49
N ALA A 606 53.87 -23.13 51.73
CA ALA A 606 52.57 -22.72 52.25
C ALA A 606 51.53 -22.82 51.13
N CYS A 607 50.25 -23.06 51.44
CA CYS A 607 49.19 -23.05 50.44
C CYS A 607 48.81 -21.61 50.04
N ARG A 608 49.73 -20.96 49.30
CA ARG A 608 49.63 -19.59 48.80
C ARG A 608 49.89 -19.59 47.29
N PHE A 609 49.04 -18.90 46.56
CA PHE A 609 49.10 -18.79 45.11
C PHE A 609 49.28 -17.33 44.72
N ARG A 610 50.28 -17.04 43.90
CA ARG A 610 50.54 -15.69 43.39
C ARG A 610 50.22 -15.65 41.90
N PHE A 611 49.26 -14.83 41.52
CA PHE A 611 48.94 -14.53 40.13
C PHE A 611 49.75 -13.32 39.67
N GLN A 612 50.25 -13.35 38.43
CA GLN A 612 51.01 -12.28 37.81
C GLN A 612 50.62 -12.14 36.33
N ALA A 613 50.46 -10.91 35.86
CA ALA A 613 50.17 -10.60 34.46
C ALA A 613 50.67 -9.21 34.07
N SER A 614 50.73 -8.97 32.75
CA SER A 614 50.95 -7.66 32.12
C SER A 614 49.81 -6.67 32.40
N THR A 615 48.58 -7.19 32.41
CA THR A 615 47.31 -6.46 32.50
C THR A 615 46.45 -7.02 33.64
N MET A 616 45.51 -6.22 34.17
CA MET A 616 44.71 -6.63 35.33
C MET A 616 43.61 -7.62 34.93
N GLU A 617 43.00 -7.41 33.77
CA GLU A 617 41.93 -8.20 33.19
C GLU A 617 42.36 -9.65 32.91
N ALA A 618 43.64 -9.89 32.57
CA ALA A 618 44.20 -11.22 32.33
C ALA A 618 44.22 -12.10 33.59
N LEU A 619 44.16 -11.51 34.79
CA LEU A 619 44.14 -12.28 36.03
C LEU A 619 42.79 -12.94 36.31
N TRP A 620 41.68 -12.42 35.77
CA TRP A 620 40.33 -12.80 36.17
C TRP A 620 40.02 -14.29 35.96
N ILE A 621 40.02 -14.76 34.70
CA ILE A 621 39.61 -16.14 34.36
C ILE A 621 40.53 -17.16 35.04
N LEU A 622 41.84 -16.90 35.10
CA LEU A 622 42.78 -17.80 35.77
C LEU A 622 42.53 -17.85 37.28
N ALA A 623 42.25 -16.71 37.91
CA ALA A 623 41.99 -16.65 39.34
C ALA A 623 40.65 -17.29 39.72
N GLU A 624 39.60 -17.06 38.92
CA GLU A 624 38.30 -17.72 39.07
C GLU A 624 38.44 -19.24 38.93
N GLU A 625 39.16 -19.69 37.90
CA GLU A 625 39.33 -21.13 37.65
C GLU A 625 40.16 -21.79 38.76
N LEU A 626 41.24 -21.15 39.22
CA LEU A 626 41.99 -21.66 40.37
C LEU A 626 41.12 -21.71 41.63
N HIS A 627 40.38 -20.64 41.93
CA HIS A 627 39.49 -20.56 43.10
C HIS A 627 38.45 -21.70 43.08
N ARG A 628 37.83 -21.94 41.92
CA ARG A 628 36.87 -23.02 41.71
C ARG A 628 37.51 -24.40 41.88
N ARG A 629 38.66 -24.64 41.24
CA ARG A 629 39.34 -25.95 41.28
C ARG A 629 39.91 -26.27 42.64
N LEU A 630 40.44 -25.28 43.37
CA LEU A 630 40.84 -25.42 44.77
C LEU A 630 39.65 -25.76 45.66
N SER A 631 38.52 -25.07 45.46
CA SER A 631 37.29 -25.36 46.20
C SER A 631 36.82 -26.79 45.95
N ALA A 632 36.83 -27.25 44.70
CA ALA A 632 36.49 -28.62 44.35
C ALA A 632 37.48 -29.65 44.93
N TYR A 633 38.79 -29.37 44.86
CA TYR A 633 39.84 -30.26 45.38
C TYR A 633 39.74 -30.50 46.90
N TYR A 634 39.28 -29.50 47.65
CA TYR A 634 39.15 -29.55 49.11
C TYR A 634 37.70 -29.70 49.60
N ASP A 635 36.78 -30.22 48.79
CA ASP A 635 35.35 -30.42 49.12
C ASP A 635 34.68 -29.16 49.70
N PHE A 636 35.00 -27.99 49.15
CA PHE A 636 34.53 -26.65 49.57
C PHE A 636 34.87 -26.27 51.03
N LYS A 637 35.77 -27.01 51.69
CA LYS A 637 36.27 -26.74 53.06
C LYS A 637 37.57 -25.95 53.05
N ILE A 638 37.68 -24.99 52.14
CA ILE A 638 38.82 -24.09 52.00
C ILE A 638 38.37 -22.66 52.27
N GLN A 639 39.18 -21.92 53.02
CA GLN A 639 38.98 -20.49 53.24
C GLN A 639 40.10 -19.74 52.55
N PHE A 640 39.71 -18.70 51.83
CA PHE A 640 40.62 -17.84 51.09
C PHE A 640 40.91 -16.56 51.90
N SER A 641 42.09 -15.97 51.73
CA SER A 641 42.42 -14.67 52.30
C SER A 641 43.34 -13.90 51.38
N LEU A 642 43.18 -12.57 51.35
CA LEU A 642 43.96 -11.64 50.55
C LEU A 642 44.60 -10.61 51.48
N GLN A 643 45.92 -10.44 51.40
CA GLN A 643 46.65 -9.47 52.23
C GLN A 643 46.70 -8.09 51.57
N ASP A 644 46.85 -8.05 50.25
CA ASP A 644 47.03 -6.80 49.50
C ASP A 644 45.73 -6.00 49.42
N PRO A 645 45.76 -4.64 49.46
CA PRO A 645 44.57 -3.80 49.27
C PRO A 645 43.90 -4.08 47.92
N ILE A 646 42.58 -3.88 47.84
CA ILE A 646 41.85 -4.03 46.57
C ILE A 646 42.38 -2.95 45.61
N PRO A 647 42.85 -3.30 44.39
CA PRO A 647 43.51 -2.35 43.48
C PRO A 647 42.49 -1.44 42.75
N LEU A 648 41.81 -0.58 43.51
CA LEU A 648 40.77 0.32 43.00
C LEU A 648 41.30 1.33 41.97
N GLU A 649 42.54 1.82 42.13
CA GLU A 649 43.15 2.75 41.16
C GLU A 649 43.28 2.11 39.77
N SER A 650 43.78 0.87 39.71
CA SER A 650 43.88 0.11 38.46
C SER A 650 42.51 -0.12 37.83
N TYR A 651 41.50 -0.37 38.65
CA TYR A 651 40.12 -0.50 38.19
C TYR A 651 39.56 0.79 37.60
N TYR A 652 39.80 1.91 38.27
CA TYR A 652 39.36 3.22 37.82
C TYR A 652 39.99 3.58 36.48
N ASN A 653 41.24 3.19 36.23
CA ASN A 653 41.87 3.34 34.93
C ASN A 653 41.18 2.52 33.83
N VAL A 654 40.69 1.31 34.14
CA VAL A 654 39.92 0.50 33.17
C VAL A 654 38.54 1.11 32.90
N ILE A 655 37.87 1.63 33.93
CA ILE A 655 36.62 2.39 33.77
C ILE A 655 36.83 3.62 32.88
N ASP A 656 37.90 4.39 33.12
CA ASP A 656 38.23 5.56 32.29
C ASP A 656 38.57 5.16 30.85
N THR A 657 39.24 4.03 30.66
CA THR A 657 39.54 3.50 29.32
C THR A 657 38.25 3.16 28.58
N HIS A 658 37.31 2.46 29.23
CA HIS A 658 36.01 2.15 28.63
C HIS A 658 35.22 3.42 28.30
N LEU A 659 35.16 4.39 29.21
CA LEU A 659 34.53 5.69 28.96
C LEU A 659 35.20 6.48 27.82
N ALA A 660 36.52 6.47 27.73
CA ALA A 660 37.24 7.15 26.66
C ALA A 660 36.92 6.54 25.29
N VAL A 661 36.92 5.21 25.19
CA VAL A 661 36.56 4.50 23.95
C VAL A 661 35.09 4.68 23.60
N ARG A 662 34.19 4.73 24.60
CA ARG A 662 32.78 5.03 24.38
C ARG A 662 32.58 6.46 23.86
N ASN A 663 33.29 7.45 24.40
CA ASN A 663 33.28 8.81 23.87
C ASN A 663 33.81 8.86 22.42
N GLU A 664 34.88 8.13 22.11
CA GLU A 664 35.40 8.00 20.74
C GLU A 664 34.33 7.45 19.78
N MET A 665 33.59 6.42 20.19
CA MET A 665 32.47 5.88 19.40
C MET A 665 31.35 6.91 19.20
N ILE A 666 30.99 7.67 20.24
CA ILE A 666 29.99 8.73 20.15
C ILE A 666 30.45 9.82 19.18
N GLU A 667 31.68 10.31 19.32
CA GLU A 667 32.27 11.32 18.42
C GLU A 667 32.32 10.83 16.97
N ALA A 668 32.67 9.56 16.74
CA ALA A 668 32.68 8.94 15.42
C ALA A 668 31.28 8.83 14.81
N LYS A 669 30.29 8.39 15.60
CA LYS A 669 28.87 8.33 15.17
C LYS A 669 28.30 9.72 14.86
N GLU A 670 28.62 10.73 15.68
CA GLU A 670 28.21 12.11 15.42
C GLU A 670 28.89 12.69 14.17
N ALA A 671 30.18 12.43 13.96
CA ALA A 671 30.90 12.85 12.75
C ALA A 671 30.28 12.22 11.50
N LEU A 672 29.97 10.92 11.55
CA LEU A 672 29.25 10.22 10.48
C LEU A 672 27.87 10.84 10.22
N SER A 673 27.13 11.19 11.29
CA SER A 673 25.83 11.85 11.16
C SER A 673 25.94 13.21 10.47
N ARG A 674 26.94 14.04 10.84
CA ARG A 674 27.20 15.33 10.18
C ARG A 674 27.60 15.16 8.72
N ALA A 675 28.46 14.19 8.40
CA ALA A 675 28.86 13.88 7.02
C ALA A 675 27.66 13.42 6.18
N ALA A 676 26.80 12.57 6.74
CA ALA A 676 25.55 12.13 6.09
C ALA A 676 24.60 13.31 5.81
N GLN A 677 24.42 14.22 6.76
CA GLN A 677 23.61 15.43 6.55
C GLN A 677 24.16 16.31 5.43
N MET A 678 25.48 16.51 5.39
CA MET A 678 26.15 17.27 4.32
C MET A 678 25.90 16.62 2.96
N PHE A 679 26.15 15.32 2.82
CA PHE A 679 25.92 14.59 1.57
C PHE A 679 24.47 14.67 1.10
N CYS A 680 23.50 14.47 2.00
CA CYS A 680 22.08 14.63 1.68
C CYS A 680 21.73 16.06 1.24
N ALA A 681 22.34 17.10 1.83
CA ALA A 681 22.14 18.48 1.42
C ALA A 681 22.68 18.73 -0.01
N VAL A 682 23.86 18.18 -0.33
CA VAL A 682 24.46 18.25 -1.67
C VAL A 682 23.58 17.53 -2.70
N GLN A 683 23.13 16.32 -2.40
CA GLN A 683 22.20 15.57 -3.27
C GLN A 683 20.90 16.33 -3.52
N LYS A 684 20.28 16.90 -2.49
CA LYS A 684 19.07 17.75 -2.65
C LYS A 684 19.34 18.95 -3.54
N ARG A 685 20.50 19.59 -3.41
CA ARG A 685 20.89 20.71 -4.27
C ARG A 685 21.06 20.27 -5.72
N LEU A 686 21.69 19.12 -5.95
CA LEU A 686 21.88 18.54 -7.27
C LEU A 686 20.53 18.20 -7.96
N LEU A 687 19.58 17.61 -7.22
CA LEU A 687 18.22 17.32 -7.73
C LEU A 687 17.44 18.58 -8.13
N LEU A 688 17.61 19.69 -7.40
CA LEU A 688 17.01 20.97 -7.77
C LEU A 688 17.62 21.49 -9.08
N LEU A 689 18.94 21.44 -9.23
CA LEU A 689 19.63 21.86 -10.45
C LEU A 689 19.21 21.04 -11.68
N PHE A 690 18.98 19.72 -11.54
CA PHE A 690 18.51 18.88 -12.64
C PHE A 690 17.06 19.15 -13.09
N ARG A 691 16.24 19.82 -12.25
CA ARG A 691 14.88 20.24 -12.61
C ARG A 691 14.84 21.61 -13.29
N GLU A 692 15.91 22.40 -13.21
CA GLU A 692 15.98 23.70 -13.85
C GLU A 692 16.04 23.53 -15.38
N ARG A 693 15.18 24.25 -16.10
CA ARG A 693 15.17 24.24 -17.58
C ARG A 693 16.41 24.89 -18.20
N ASN A 694 17.09 25.74 -17.43
CA ASN A 694 18.31 26.41 -17.86
C ASN A 694 19.53 25.59 -17.44
N PRO A 695 20.52 25.41 -18.32
CA PRO A 695 21.74 24.67 -17.98
C PRO A 695 22.57 25.47 -16.96
N THR A 696 22.43 25.15 -15.68
CA THR A 696 23.28 25.68 -14.60
C THR A 696 24.52 24.78 -14.48
N PRO A 697 25.76 25.31 -14.41
CA PRO A 697 26.97 24.49 -14.33
C PRO A 697 26.99 23.67 -13.05
N VAL A 698 26.98 22.35 -13.20
CA VAL A 698 26.90 21.38 -12.09
C VAL A 698 28.28 21.02 -11.53
N GLY A 699 29.37 21.38 -12.21
CA GLY A 699 30.72 20.88 -11.90
C GLY A 699 31.19 21.08 -10.46
N MET A 700 30.86 22.20 -9.82
CA MET A 700 31.23 22.42 -8.40
C MET A 700 30.43 21.54 -7.43
N VAL A 701 29.16 21.27 -7.74
CA VAL A 701 28.29 20.43 -6.91
C VAL A 701 28.67 18.95 -7.06
N ASP A 702 29.16 18.56 -8.24
CA ASP A 702 29.66 17.22 -8.51
C ASP A 702 30.92 16.92 -7.68
N VAL A 703 31.92 17.81 -7.71
CA VAL A 703 33.10 17.70 -6.85
C VAL A 703 32.71 17.67 -5.37
N LEU A 704 31.75 18.50 -4.94
CA LEU A 704 31.27 18.49 -3.57
C LEU A 704 30.56 17.17 -3.20
N LEU A 705 29.92 16.50 -4.16
CA LEU A 705 29.29 15.19 -3.96
C LEU A 705 30.35 14.11 -3.76
N GLU A 706 31.40 14.11 -4.58
CA GLU A 706 32.53 13.18 -4.45
C GLU A 706 33.25 13.35 -3.11
N GLU A 707 33.56 14.59 -2.72
CA GLU A 707 34.24 14.90 -1.45
C GLU A 707 33.35 14.56 -0.25
N SER A 708 32.05 14.87 -0.29
CA SER A 708 31.12 14.50 0.80
C SER A 708 30.90 13.00 0.90
N TYR A 709 30.96 12.26 -0.21
CA TYR A 709 30.93 10.80 -0.21
C TYR A 709 32.21 10.21 0.39
N ALA A 710 33.39 10.71 0.00
CA ALA A 710 34.66 10.30 0.59
C ALA A 710 34.67 10.57 2.11
N GLU A 711 34.12 11.71 2.55
CA GLU A 711 34.00 12.03 3.97
C GLU A 711 33.12 11.03 4.73
N ILE A 712 31.97 10.64 4.17
CA ILE A 712 31.13 9.59 4.77
C ILE A 712 31.90 8.28 4.93
N GLN A 713 32.65 7.87 3.90
CA GLN A 713 33.45 6.64 3.96
C GLN A 713 34.49 6.73 5.08
N ARG A 714 35.24 7.84 5.18
CA ARG A 714 36.20 8.05 6.27
C ARG A 714 35.54 7.98 7.65
N CYS A 715 34.38 8.62 7.84
CA CYS A 715 33.66 8.57 9.11
C CYS A 715 33.14 7.16 9.43
N ALA A 716 32.68 6.40 8.43
CA ALA A 716 32.24 5.02 8.59
C ALA A 716 33.40 4.08 8.96
N ASP A 717 34.59 4.31 8.40
CA ASP A 717 35.81 3.60 8.79
C ASP A 717 36.18 3.90 10.24
N CYS A 718 36.08 5.16 10.69
CA CYS A 718 36.30 5.52 12.10
C CYS A 718 35.35 4.76 13.04
N VAL A 719 34.06 4.65 12.71
CA VAL A 719 33.09 3.85 13.50
C VAL A 719 33.47 2.37 13.49
N SER A 720 33.91 1.85 12.35
CA SER A 720 34.33 0.45 12.18
C SER A 720 35.59 0.12 12.99
N VAL A 721 36.49 1.09 13.20
CA VAL A 721 37.67 0.95 14.07
C VAL A 721 37.31 1.12 15.55
N ALA A 722 36.40 2.04 15.89
CA ALA A 722 35.97 2.28 17.26
C ALA A 722 35.17 1.09 17.84
N LYS A 723 34.38 0.39 17.01
CA LYS A 723 33.53 -0.73 17.45
C LYS A 723 34.32 -1.87 18.12
N PRO A 724 35.32 -2.52 17.50
CA PRO A 724 36.08 -3.58 18.15
C PRO A 724 36.80 -3.09 19.42
N ARG A 725 37.29 -1.83 19.43
CA ARG A 725 37.90 -1.24 20.63
C ARG A 725 36.91 -1.12 21.79
N GLN A 726 35.65 -0.75 21.50
CA GLN A 726 34.60 -0.71 22.51
C GLN A 726 34.35 -2.09 23.11
N LYS A 727 34.33 -3.14 22.27
CA LYS A 727 34.20 -4.53 22.73
C LYS A 727 35.37 -4.97 23.62
N GLN A 728 36.60 -4.64 23.21
CA GLN A 728 37.80 -4.93 24.00
C GLN A 728 37.70 -4.26 25.38
N ALA A 729 37.40 -2.96 25.42
CA ALA A 729 37.28 -2.22 26.66
C ALA A 729 36.13 -2.74 27.56
N ALA A 730 34.99 -3.13 26.96
CA ALA A 730 33.88 -3.72 27.69
C ALA A 730 34.27 -5.07 28.32
N ALA A 731 34.98 -5.92 27.57
CA ALA A 731 35.48 -7.19 28.10
C ALA A 731 36.51 -7.00 29.22
N MET A 732 37.45 -6.05 29.06
CA MET A 732 38.41 -5.66 30.11
C MET A 732 37.69 -5.20 31.38
N LEU A 733 36.69 -4.33 31.25
CA LEU A 733 35.89 -3.82 32.37
C LEU A 733 35.11 -4.94 33.05
N SER A 734 34.51 -5.86 32.29
CA SER A 734 33.83 -7.05 32.84
C SER A 734 34.77 -7.94 33.65
N CYS A 735 35.96 -8.26 33.11
CA CYS A 735 36.99 -9.03 33.83
C CYS A 735 37.40 -8.34 35.13
N CYS A 736 37.74 -7.07 35.08
CA CYS A 736 38.21 -6.31 36.24
C CYS A 736 37.12 -6.15 37.31
N SER A 737 35.86 -5.90 36.89
CA SER A 737 34.73 -5.79 37.81
C SER A 737 34.49 -7.10 38.56
N ARG A 738 34.52 -8.24 37.85
CA ARG A 738 34.39 -9.56 38.46
C ARG A 738 35.57 -9.90 39.39
N LEU A 739 36.79 -9.59 38.98
CA LEU A 739 37.99 -9.82 39.77
C LEU A 739 37.97 -9.05 41.08
N ILE A 740 37.56 -7.79 41.04
CA ILE A 740 37.46 -6.94 42.23
C ILE A 740 36.36 -7.41 43.16
N LEU A 741 35.21 -7.81 42.59
CA LEU A 741 34.11 -8.34 43.36
C LEU A 741 34.52 -9.64 44.08
N MET A 742 35.24 -10.54 43.40
CA MET A 742 35.82 -11.74 44.02
C MET A 742 36.78 -11.37 45.16
N GLN A 743 37.66 -10.37 44.97
CA GLN A 743 38.55 -9.91 46.04
C GLN A 743 37.79 -9.32 47.23
N LEU A 744 36.72 -8.56 46.97
CA LEU A 744 35.85 -8.00 48.00
C LEU A 744 35.16 -9.10 48.81
N PHE A 745 34.59 -10.10 48.14
CA PHE A 745 33.95 -11.25 48.80
C PHE A 745 34.95 -12.06 49.64
N ILE A 746 36.17 -12.27 49.13
CA ILE A 746 37.21 -12.98 49.88
C ILE A 746 37.67 -12.17 51.11
N LYS A 747 37.77 -10.84 51.00
CA LYS A 747 38.19 -9.99 52.12
C LYS A 747 37.12 -9.81 53.19
N CYS A 748 35.85 -9.68 52.78
CA CYS A 748 34.74 -9.36 53.68
C CYS A 748 33.87 -10.60 53.96
N GLN A 749 34.47 -11.79 54.09
CA GLN A 749 33.76 -13.05 54.34
C GLN A 749 32.84 -12.99 55.55
N GLU A 750 33.19 -12.22 56.58
CA GLU A 750 32.35 -12.07 57.77
C GLU A 750 31.11 -11.19 57.55
N THR A 751 31.20 -10.21 56.65
CA THR A 751 30.11 -9.29 56.30
C THR A 751 29.08 -9.98 55.41
N PHE A 752 29.52 -10.85 54.49
CA PHE A 752 28.69 -11.49 53.48
C PHE A 752 28.10 -12.83 53.92
N LYS A 753 27.27 -12.81 54.96
CA LYS A 753 26.48 -13.99 55.37
C LYS A 753 25.15 -14.10 54.63
N ASN A 754 24.64 -13.00 54.09
CA ASN A 754 23.38 -12.99 53.37
C ASN A 754 23.60 -13.29 51.86
N PRO A 755 23.09 -14.42 51.34
CA PRO A 755 23.23 -14.76 49.92
C PRO A 755 22.57 -13.73 48.99
N ASP A 756 21.51 -13.05 49.43
CA ASP A 756 20.80 -12.04 48.64
C ASP A 756 21.67 -10.79 48.40
N MET A 757 22.53 -10.46 49.36
CA MET A 757 23.46 -9.34 49.22
C MET A 757 24.58 -9.64 48.22
N ILE A 758 25.05 -10.90 48.20
CA ILE A 758 26.05 -11.37 47.24
C ILE A 758 25.46 -11.31 45.83
N SER A 759 24.27 -11.89 45.63
CA SER A 759 23.61 -11.95 44.32
C SER A 759 23.26 -10.55 43.79
N LEU A 760 22.86 -9.64 44.67
CA LEU A 760 22.66 -8.23 44.30
C LEU A 760 23.96 -7.59 43.80
N LEU A 761 25.06 -7.69 44.54
CA LEU A 761 26.32 -7.06 44.13
C LEU A 761 26.87 -7.67 42.84
N GLU A 762 26.75 -8.99 42.69
CA GLU A 762 27.02 -9.67 41.43
C GLU A 762 26.17 -9.08 40.31
N SER A 763 24.86 -8.88 40.52
CA SER A 763 23.98 -8.31 39.50
C SER A 763 24.35 -6.88 39.09
N ILE A 764 24.88 -6.08 40.02
CA ILE A 764 25.28 -4.68 39.77
C ILE A 764 26.61 -4.64 38.99
N PHE A 765 27.66 -5.29 39.51
CA PHE A 765 29.00 -5.17 38.95
C PHE A 765 29.25 -6.07 37.74
N THR A 766 28.49 -7.18 37.59
CA THR A 766 28.68 -8.17 36.53
C THR A 766 27.57 -8.15 35.48
N CYS A 767 26.75 -7.09 35.48
CA CYS A 767 25.74 -6.82 34.46
C CYS A 767 26.36 -6.83 33.06
N ALA A 768 25.58 -7.24 32.05
CA ALA A 768 26.03 -7.21 30.67
C ALA A 768 26.34 -5.77 30.24
N ILE A 769 27.57 -5.54 29.78
CA ILE A 769 28.02 -4.25 29.26
C ILE A 769 27.62 -4.22 27.78
N ASP A 770 26.43 -3.66 27.51
CA ASP A 770 25.90 -3.58 26.15
C ASP A 770 26.62 -2.50 25.34
N GLU A 771 26.95 -2.86 24.10
CA GLU A 771 27.72 -2.05 23.14
C GLU A 771 26.81 -1.07 22.37
N ASP A 772 25.57 -1.48 22.12
CA ASP A 772 24.63 -0.80 21.23
C ASP A 772 23.54 0.00 21.98
N ALA A 773 23.52 -0.08 23.32
CA ALA A 773 22.58 0.66 24.16
C ALA A 773 23.03 2.11 24.39
N ASP A 774 22.10 3.05 24.30
CA ASP A 774 22.34 4.47 24.68
C ASP A 774 22.76 4.60 26.16
N VAL A 775 22.27 3.68 26.99
CA VAL A 775 22.55 3.56 28.43
C VAL A 775 23.40 2.30 28.64
N SER A 776 24.62 2.46 29.15
CA SER A 776 25.54 1.35 29.38
C SER A 776 25.83 1.16 30.87
N TRP A 777 26.87 0.38 31.17
CA TRP A 777 27.22 -0.04 32.53
C TRP A 777 27.49 1.12 33.48
N GLU A 778 28.08 2.22 33.03
CA GLU A 778 28.41 3.35 33.90
C GLU A 778 27.16 4.04 34.43
N GLU A 779 26.17 4.34 33.58
CA GLU A 779 24.93 4.97 33.99
C GLU A 779 24.11 4.06 34.91
N LEU A 780 24.00 2.77 34.55
CA LEU A 780 23.24 1.78 35.33
C LEU A 780 23.86 1.55 36.71
N THR A 781 25.17 1.36 36.76
CA THR A 781 25.91 1.14 37.99
C THR A 781 25.90 2.40 38.85
N ASP A 782 26.13 3.58 38.26
CA ASP A 782 26.06 4.84 39.00
C ASP A 782 24.66 5.05 39.59
N ALA A 783 23.59 4.92 38.80
CA ALA A 783 22.22 5.11 39.27
C ALA A 783 21.85 4.12 40.38
N THR A 784 22.20 2.84 40.21
CA THR A 784 21.90 1.79 41.19
C THR A 784 22.68 2.02 42.48
N LEU A 785 23.98 2.29 42.40
CA LEU A 785 24.79 2.63 43.59
C LEU A 785 24.30 3.92 44.25
N GLY A 786 23.82 4.89 43.47
CA GLY A 786 23.21 6.11 43.98
C GLY A 786 21.97 5.82 44.84
N HIS A 787 21.08 4.97 44.33
CA HIS A 787 19.88 4.54 45.06
C HIS A 787 20.23 3.75 46.33
N ILE A 788 21.18 2.83 46.26
CA ILE A 788 21.63 2.02 47.42
C ILE A 788 22.27 2.89 48.50
N LEU A 789 23.10 3.85 48.11
CA LEU A 789 23.74 4.79 49.04
C LEU A 789 22.75 5.81 49.61
N GLN A 790 21.63 6.09 48.92
CA GLN A 790 20.53 6.93 49.41
C GLN A 790 19.64 6.18 50.38
N LEU A 791 19.24 4.94 50.09
CA LEU A 791 18.45 4.11 51.02
C LEU A 791 19.16 3.88 52.35
N SER A 792 20.48 3.86 52.34
CA SER A 792 21.31 3.74 53.55
C SER A 792 21.54 5.07 54.30
N LYS A 793 21.05 6.21 53.79
CA LYS A 793 21.03 7.50 54.50
C LYS A 793 19.61 7.78 54.98
N VAL A 794 19.42 7.81 56.30
CA VAL A 794 18.11 7.92 56.98
C VAL A 794 17.39 9.26 56.73
N GLU A 795 18.04 10.28 56.16
CA GLU A 795 17.42 11.60 55.94
C GLU A 795 17.98 12.28 54.67
N GLY A 796 17.14 12.54 53.66
CA GLY A 796 17.49 13.40 52.51
C GLY A 796 16.64 13.19 51.25
N ASP A 797 16.08 14.29 50.74
CA ASP A 797 15.08 14.40 49.65
C ASP A 797 15.27 13.48 48.43
N LEU A 798 14.17 12.84 48.02
CA LEU A 798 13.98 12.10 46.77
C LEU A 798 13.94 13.05 45.57
N THR A 799 15.06 13.68 45.22
CA THR A 799 15.22 14.39 43.95
C THR A 799 16.42 13.84 43.20
N ALA A 800 16.26 12.66 42.60
CA ALA A 800 17.18 12.18 41.58
C ALA A 800 16.92 12.99 40.30
N ALA A 801 17.87 13.82 39.90
CA ALA A 801 17.80 14.60 38.68
C ALA A 801 17.71 13.67 37.45
N HIS A 802 16.52 13.55 36.87
CA HIS A 802 16.25 12.78 35.65
C HIS A 802 16.65 13.55 34.38
N GLY A 803 17.91 13.97 34.31
CA GLY A 803 18.50 14.57 33.10
C GLY A 803 19.68 13.73 32.62
N PRO A 804 19.96 13.70 31.29
CA PRO A 804 21.18 13.08 30.77
C PRO A 804 22.40 13.80 31.37
N VAL A 805 23.17 13.10 32.21
CA VAL A 805 24.38 13.61 32.83
C VAL A 805 25.54 13.36 31.87
N PRO A 806 26.41 14.35 31.58
CA PRO A 806 27.55 14.14 30.69
C PRO A 806 28.50 13.05 31.24
N LEU A 807 29.02 12.19 30.36
CA LEU A 807 29.83 11.02 30.69
C LEU A 807 31.02 11.31 31.63
N LYS A 808 31.68 12.46 31.48
CA LYS A 808 32.77 12.86 32.38
C LYS A 808 32.32 13.05 33.84
N VAL A 809 31.14 13.62 34.06
CA VAL A 809 30.59 13.82 35.40
C VAL A 809 30.16 12.48 36.01
N ILE A 810 29.76 11.52 35.17
CA ILE A 810 29.43 10.16 35.61
C ILE A 810 30.69 9.44 36.10
N SER A 811 31.85 9.55 35.44
CA SER A 811 33.09 8.88 35.87
C SER A 811 33.47 9.22 37.32
N ASP A 812 33.62 10.51 37.64
CA ASP A 812 34.05 10.93 38.97
C ASP A 812 33.03 10.59 40.04
N ARG A 813 31.72 10.66 39.71
CA ARG A 813 30.63 10.31 40.61
C ARG A 813 30.59 8.81 40.88
N LEU A 814 30.73 8.00 39.83
CA LEU A 814 30.73 6.55 39.90
C LEU A 814 31.90 6.05 40.74
N LYS A 815 33.13 6.53 40.47
CA LYS A 815 34.33 6.15 41.25
C LYS A 815 34.15 6.45 42.74
N LYS A 816 33.67 7.65 43.08
CA LYS A 816 33.38 8.03 44.48
C LYS A 816 32.32 7.13 45.12
N ARG A 817 31.26 6.78 44.39
CA ARG A 817 30.22 5.85 44.87
C ARG A 817 30.79 4.45 45.09
N ILE A 818 31.63 3.95 44.20
CA ILE A 818 32.33 2.67 44.34
C ILE A 818 33.25 2.71 45.57
N SER A 819 34.11 3.72 45.73
CA SER A 819 34.97 3.84 46.92
C SER A 819 34.13 3.85 48.21
N THR A 820 33.08 4.68 48.26
CA THR A 820 32.21 4.80 49.44
C THR A 820 31.52 3.48 49.78
N LEU A 821 31.08 2.73 48.77
CA LEU A 821 30.47 1.42 48.96
C LEU A 821 31.50 0.43 49.52
N PHE A 822 32.68 0.35 48.91
CA PHE A 822 33.73 -0.58 49.30
C PHE A 822 34.25 -0.28 50.71
N ASP A 823 34.49 0.99 51.04
CA ASP A 823 34.90 1.42 52.37
C ASP A 823 33.87 1.01 53.43
N ARG A 824 32.57 1.28 53.18
CA ARG A 824 31.48 0.87 54.09
C ARG A 824 31.44 -0.65 54.33
N MET A 825 31.72 -1.43 53.28
CA MET A 825 31.66 -2.90 53.35
C MET A 825 32.87 -3.48 54.06
N VAL A 826 34.05 -2.89 53.86
CA VAL A 826 35.28 -3.21 54.59
C VAL A 826 35.13 -2.86 56.08
N ASP A 827 34.45 -1.75 56.39
CA ASP A 827 34.12 -1.33 57.76
C ASP A 827 33.01 -2.19 58.42
N GLY A 828 32.43 -3.15 57.68
CA GLY A 828 31.41 -4.07 58.19
C GLY A 828 29.98 -3.50 58.25
N SER A 829 29.72 -2.37 57.59
CA SER A 829 28.37 -1.78 57.53
C SER A 829 27.46 -2.62 56.63
N GLN A 830 26.31 -3.06 57.15
CA GLN A 830 25.32 -3.76 56.35
C GLN A 830 24.60 -2.79 55.39
N ILE A 831 24.53 -3.16 54.12
CA ILE A 831 23.75 -2.44 53.11
C ILE A 831 22.32 -2.98 53.20
N GLY A 832 21.43 -2.21 53.84
CA GLY A 832 20.01 -2.55 53.92
C GLY A 832 19.32 -2.32 52.58
N LEU A 833 18.99 -3.40 51.89
CA LEU A 833 17.97 -3.43 50.81
C LEU A 833 16.73 -4.23 51.21
N PHE A 834 16.64 -4.57 52.49
CA PHE A 834 15.52 -5.23 53.16
C PHE A 834 15.29 -4.59 54.53
#